data_AF-A0A8H6HFG3-F1
#
_entry.id   AF-A0A8H6HFG3-F1
#
_cell.length_a   1.000
_cell.length_b   1.000
_cell.length_c   1.000
_cell.angle_alpha   90.00
_cell.angle_beta   90.00
_cell.angle_gamma   90.00
#
_symmetry.space_group_name_H-M   'P 1'
#
loop_
_entity.id
_entity.type
_entity.pdbx_description
1 polymer ?
#
loop_
_entity_poly.entity_id
_entity_poly.type
_entity_poly.pdbx_seq_one_letter_code
_entity_poly.pdbx_strand_id
1 'polypeptide(L)'
;MDEYLSVNPYRQVSAQWRHVNVALWGRRMLIEILGDDGKIIIWDVRGEIQLFSTFTQGFGSISSATWIQGEKTPPDQDHLMFAVGTSGGRVYIFAWDPSVSQFRITDWKDHNNLIDDLAYDLVHKRLATASAGEVRLRRGLQSAAFSSWTKGRRSSFVPERIMGSYQINPWRLKWEKAIPSRIGYACIVSDNHLAVTNLVSGVDVYNLPPRGPVKHQPMPTLQNQVIQVACTSKILAVGSEDGNVTLWDWQEDKKKQLTHSECSWGFSPSDRRKALNPASYSTLTYPRGKACQEAATPYSEFDLEKHNSALTLDFPKTVQKNVFLDVEAQVSEDDEEEDDIHILAQGEGASALVDVDEEEFPEQAARRFDQEDEAEDEAFWAKFLDAVHSRTDSSTHGTIGVPDDCAWSITVQVREEAPSFRKCLHPSKPGNEQKIARRIQRRIEDPRSPPLGFVSCHGHTGIPGRVFIVTNGCLTEEQRQLLRKMASFKSDSITPIDLQEFHDLRERVQKMSVKRPYDWVQIRKGEYKGQIGLVSSVRDEKDPRYDILTVPKSRGPLDPQQTLFQKPHILKGKDASWISQGISHPTLDDIRSFAQLAEVPPQVVAKARANAAAKSLKAGDRVKITAGASAGSLAIVDSIHETSINVRLPSHGTEATLLLSDVRPSFRVGDYVRTVDGEQLGFTGWIIGLHSDEVNVFDNGSLVIHTFLPTQLAFEDLPFVLENVQPVHASAVEQIRYHEEELKNDAALSLEKQLMRSNPLSHWVSKHVLVTGLSEFKGYNGYVRDVNIPDNSAWVELSALSGKHRIPVENLREVQDIMNPTAPLEGDNWREGRRSDSDAPPAGSWEESLEARRTDISHPSIAPPSGSATPSWSLGASTSSEPWNIAITDPSSTPAYWLKDITWPQSKRICLRVVDAAPETTFAGYTDSVVHFIEADENFGVACVRSRHDLKDLQIPFGNLVPHLPDTKGQFVLAFEGEYKGKAYKVMALSNDDCELSPFECKTAVPVKKRVKIPIGSLVVLQ
;
A
#
# COMPACT_ATOMS: atom_id res chain seq x y z
N MET A 1 17.13 19.56 -41.81
CA MET A 1 17.97 18.49 -41.22
C MET A 1 17.17 18.02 -40.02
N ASP A 2 16.06 17.34 -40.35
CA ASP A 2 14.89 17.19 -39.49
C ASP A 2 14.41 15.75 -39.58
N GLU A 3 14.78 14.94 -38.61
CA GLU A 3 14.16 13.67 -38.22
C GLU A 3 14.85 13.18 -36.94
N TYR A 4 14.13 12.41 -36.11
CA TYR A 4 14.49 11.87 -34.78
C TYR A 4 13.95 12.57 -33.52
N LEU A 5 12.63 12.80 -33.44
CA LEU A 5 11.88 12.74 -32.18
C LEU A 5 10.50 12.09 -32.38
N SER A 6 10.45 10.76 -32.53
CA SER A 6 9.21 10.00 -32.39
C SER A 6 8.95 9.64 -30.93
N VAL A 7 8.00 10.34 -30.31
CA VAL A 7 7.51 10.02 -28.96
C VAL A 7 6.72 8.71 -29.01
N ASN A 8 7.07 7.76 -28.13
CA ASN A 8 6.43 6.44 -28.06
C ASN A 8 5.08 6.51 -27.28
N PRO A 9 3.90 6.30 -27.92
CA PRO A 9 2.61 6.48 -27.29
C PRO A 9 1.97 5.15 -26.85
N TYR A 10 2.75 4.24 -26.26
CA TYR A 10 2.24 2.98 -25.71
C TYR A 10 2.59 2.82 -24.22
N ARG A 11 1.72 3.40 -23.38
CA ARG A 11 1.59 3.01 -21.97
C ARG A 11 0.15 2.57 -21.70
N GLN A 12 -0.26 1.50 -22.37
CA GLN A 12 -1.47 0.77 -21.99
C GLN A 12 -1.34 0.37 -20.52
N VAL A 13 -2.32 0.76 -19.71
CA VAL A 13 -2.53 0.17 -18.39
C VAL A 13 -2.80 -1.31 -18.64
N SER A 14 -1.96 -2.20 -18.09
CA SER A 14 -2.21 -3.63 -18.22
C SER A 14 -3.52 -3.95 -17.51
N ALA A 15 -4.49 -4.46 -18.27
CA ALA A 15 -5.69 -5.04 -17.69
C ALA A 15 -5.27 -6.28 -16.90
N GLN A 16 -5.15 -6.15 -15.58
CA GLN A 16 -4.94 -7.28 -14.69
C GLN A 16 -6.19 -8.14 -14.74
N TRP A 17 -6.02 -9.38 -15.20
CA TRP A 17 -7.10 -10.35 -15.40
C TRP A 17 -7.75 -10.72 -14.07
N ARG A 18 -9.05 -10.99 -14.07
CA ARG A 18 -9.83 -11.22 -12.84
C ARG A 18 -10.48 -12.59 -12.90
N HIS A 19 -9.80 -13.58 -12.34
CA HIS A 19 -10.38 -14.90 -12.13
C HIS A 19 -11.35 -14.85 -10.96
N VAL A 20 -12.58 -15.32 -11.19
CA VAL A 20 -13.64 -15.33 -10.18
C VAL A 20 -13.85 -16.73 -9.63
N ASN A 21 -13.64 -16.87 -8.32
CA ASN A 21 -13.98 -18.05 -7.53
C ASN A 21 -15.37 -17.87 -6.91
N VAL A 22 -16.15 -18.96 -6.85
CA VAL A 22 -17.57 -18.90 -6.45
C VAL A 22 -17.94 -20.02 -5.49
N ALA A 23 -18.71 -19.70 -4.44
CA ALA A 23 -19.23 -20.65 -3.48
C ALA A 23 -20.70 -20.34 -3.13
N LEU A 24 -21.59 -21.33 -3.22
CA LEU A 24 -23.02 -21.17 -2.91
C LEU A 24 -23.39 -21.82 -1.58
N TRP A 25 -24.31 -21.19 -0.83
CA TRP A 25 -24.88 -21.74 0.39
C TRP A 25 -26.39 -21.54 0.46
N GLY A 26 -27.07 -22.65 0.80
CA GLY A 26 -28.53 -22.75 0.79
C GLY A 26 -29.12 -22.43 -0.59
N ARG A 27 -30.24 -21.69 -0.59
CA ARG A 27 -30.92 -21.18 -1.80
C ARG A 27 -30.89 -19.65 -1.89
N ARG A 28 -29.94 -19.02 -1.19
CA ARG A 28 -29.92 -17.56 -0.98
C ARG A 28 -28.54 -16.94 -1.15
N MET A 29 -27.46 -17.58 -0.69
CA MET A 29 -26.17 -16.90 -0.58
C MET A 29 -25.17 -17.37 -1.64
N LEU A 30 -24.52 -16.41 -2.29
CA LEU A 30 -23.35 -16.62 -3.15
C LEU A 30 -22.18 -15.83 -2.58
N ILE A 31 -21.02 -16.44 -2.48
CA ILE A 31 -19.74 -15.72 -2.38
C ILE A 31 -19.17 -15.64 -3.78
N GLU A 32 -18.84 -14.44 -4.19
CA GLU A 32 -17.99 -14.11 -5.32
C GLU A 32 -16.63 -13.67 -4.74
N ILE A 33 -15.55 -14.26 -5.22
CA ILE A 33 -14.21 -13.84 -4.84
C ILE A 33 -13.38 -13.58 -6.08
N LEU A 34 -12.86 -12.36 -6.15
CA LEU A 34 -11.91 -11.95 -7.17
C LEU A 34 -10.51 -12.34 -6.70
N GLY A 35 -9.83 -13.18 -7.49
CA GLY A 35 -8.56 -13.78 -7.10
C GLY A 35 -7.48 -12.76 -6.78
N ASP A 36 -7.18 -11.87 -7.72
CA ASP A 36 -5.95 -11.07 -7.69
C ASP A 36 -6.03 -9.74 -6.91
N ASP A 37 -7.23 -9.19 -6.69
CA ASP A 37 -7.41 -7.98 -5.86
C ASP A 37 -7.77 -8.31 -4.39
N GLY A 38 -8.01 -9.59 -4.08
CA GLY A 38 -8.41 -10.04 -2.75
C GLY A 38 -9.79 -9.51 -2.32
N LYS A 39 -10.68 -9.17 -3.27
CA LYS A 39 -12.03 -8.71 -2.96
C LYS A 39 -12.97 -9.89 -2.78
N ILE A 40 -13.65 -9.92 -1.64
CA ILE A 40 -14.70 -10.89 -1.31
C ILE A 40 -16.03 -10.16 -1.30
N ILE A 41 -17.00 -10.67 -2.04
CA ILE A 41 -18.36 -10.14 -2.17
C ILE A 41 -19.35 -11.25 -1.81
N ILE A 42 -20.37 -10.93 -1.01
CA ILE A 42 -21.44 -11.87 -0.67
C ILE A 42 -22.77 -11.29 -1.15
N TRP A 43 -23.52 -12.09 -1.90
CA TRP A 43 -24.77 -11.72 -2.55
C TRP A 43 -25.94 -12.52 -1.99
N ASP A 44 -27.09 -11.86 -1.82
CA ASP A 44 -28.40 -12.54 -1.83
C ASP A 44 -28.80 -12.78 -3.29
N VAL A 45 -28.70 -14.03 -3.74
CA VAL A 45 -29.05 -14.50 -5.09
C VAL A 45 -30.55 -14.34 -5.39
N ARG A 46 -31.42 -14.25 -4.37
CA ARG A 46 -32.87 -14.01 -4.54
C ARG A 46 -33.26 -12.55 -4.43
N GLY A 47 -32.65 -11.84 -3.48
CA GLY A 47 -32.86 -10.41 -3.30
C GLY A 47 -32.19 -9.58 -4.38
N GLU A 48 -31.18 -10.15 -5.04
CA GLU A 48 -30.29 -9.49 -6.01
C GLU A 48 -29.48 -8.36 -5.38
N ILE A 49 -29.27 -8.47 -4.06
CA ILE A 49 -28.64 -7.46 -3.20
C ILE A 49 -27.25 -7.94 -2.80
N GLN A 50 -26.25 -7.08 -2.97
CA GLN A 50 -24.95 -7.25 -2.35
C GLN A 50 -25.10 -7.07 -0.83
N LEU A 51 -24.90 -8.15 -0.06
CA LEU A 51 -25.05 -8.13 1.39
C LEU A 51 -23.76 -7.70 2.11
N PHE A 52 -22.60 -8.01 1.53
CA PHE A 52 -21.30 -7.70 2.12
C PHE A 52 -20.24 -7.57 1.02
N SER A 53 -19.28 -6.68 1.23
CA SER A 53 -18.05 -6.64 0.44
C SER A 53 -16.88 -6.20 1.31
N THR A 54 -15.74 -6.89 1.21
CA THR A 54 -14.50 -6.50 1.87
C THR A 54 -13.29 -6.73 0.97
N PHE A 55 -12.21 -6.00 1.25
CA PHE A 55 -10.90 -6.20 0.64
C PHE A 55 -9.95 -6.84 1.65
N THR A 56 -9.28 -7.92 1.27
CA THR A 56 -8.34 -8.62 2.14
C THR A 56 -6.89 -8.23 1.84
N GLN A 57 -6.50 -7.03 2.26
CA GLN A 57 -5.12 -6.57 2.10
C GLN A 57 -4.14 -7.52 2.83
N GLY A 58 -3.21 -8.09 2.06
CA GLY A 58 -2.13 -8.93 2.59
C GLY A 58 -2.34 -10.44 2.55
N PHE A 59 -3.48 -10.95 2.06
CA PHE A 59 -3.77 -12.40 2.09
C PHE A 59 -3.10 -13.21 0.96
N GLY A 60 -2.61 -12.53 -0.08
CA GLY A 60 -2.23 -13.13 -1.37
C GLY A 60 -3.45 -13.30 -2.28
N SER A 61 -3.22 -13.72 -3.54
CA SER A 61 -4.31 -14.02 -4.48
C SER A 61 -5.16 -15.17 -3.94
N ILE A 62 -6.48 -15.05 -4.02
CA ILE A 62 -7.42 -16.03 -3.48
C ILE A 62 -7.68 -17.13 -4.51
N SER A 63 -7.31 -18.36 -4.16
CA SER A 63 -7.29 -19.50 -5.09
C SER A 63 -8.49 -20.46 -4.94
N SER A 64 -9.15 -20.51 -3.77
CA SER A 64 -10.38 -21.30 -3.57
C SER A 64 -11.20 -20.79 -2.39
N ALA A 65 -12.51 -21.04 -2.36
CA ALA A 65 -13.35 -20.83 -1.19
C ALA A 65 -14.46 -21.87 -1.04
N THR A 66 -14.91 -22.07 0.20
CA THR A 66 -16.01 -23.00 0.52
C THR A 66 -16.79 -22.50 1.74
N TRP A 67 -18.09 -22.76 1.78
CA TRP A 67 -18.90 -22.45 2.95
C TRP A 67 -18.70 -23.49 4.06
N ILE A 68 -18.72 -23.05 5.31
CA ILE A 68 -18.57 -23.92 6.48
C ILE A 68 -19.72 -23.71 7.45
N GLN A 69 -19.97 -24.67 8.33
CA GLN A 69 -21.05 -24.58 9.33
C GLN A 69 -20.46 -24.63 10.74
N GLY A 70 -20.91 -23.71 11.61
CA GLY A 70 -20.54 -23.65 13.02
C GLY A 70 -20.90 -24.92 13.80
N GLU A 71 -20.16 -25.18 14.88
CA GLU A 71 -20.25 -26.45 15.64
C GLU A 71 -21.32 -26.41 16.74
N LYS A 72 -21.72 -25.21 17.22
CA LYS A 72 -22.59 -25.03 18.41
C LYS A 72 -23.95 -24.37 18.12
N THR A 73 -24.27 -24.07 16.86
CA THR A 73 -25.44 -23.25 16.52
C THR A 73 -26.71 -24.10 16.38
N PRO A 74 -27.84 -23.71 17.02
CA PRO A 74 -29.15 -24.24 16.68
C PRO A 74 -29.42 -24.07 15.17
N PRO A 75 -30.19 -24.97 14.53
CA PRO A 75 -30.43 -24.92 13.08
C PRO A 75 -31.16 -23.65 12.59
N ASP A 76 -31.72 -22.85 13.50
CA ASP A 76 -32.40 -21.58 13.18
C ASP A 76 -31.51 -20.33 13.38
N GLN A 77 -30.28 -20.48 13.91
CA GLN A 77 -29.30 -19.39 14.04
C GLN A 77 -28.11 -19.63 13.11
N ASP A 78 -28.35 -19.31 11.83
CA ASP A 78 -27.34 -19.36 10.77
C ASP A 78 -26.26 -18.29 10.97
N HIS A 79 -25.24 -18.60 11.78
CA HIS A 79 -23.98 -17.88 11.71
C HIS A 79 -23.31 -18.20 10.37
N LEU A 80 -23.37 -17.24 9.46
CA LEU A 80 -22.70 -17.27 8.16
C LEU A 80 -21.20 -17.44 8.36
N MET A 81 -20.66 -18.58 7.94
CA MET A 81 -19.22 -18.87 8.04
C MET A 81 -18.69 -19.41 6.72
N PHE A 82 -17.51 -18.97 6.29
CA PHE A 82 -16.86 -19.50 5.09
C PHE A 82 -15.34 -19.51 5.24
N ALA A 83 -14.70 -20.40 4.48
CA ALA A 83 -13.26 -20.56 4.42
C ALA A 83 -12.73 -20.14 3.04
N VAL A 84 -11.55 -19.52 3.02
CA VAL A 84 -10.88 -18.98 1.84
C VAL A 84 -9.42 -19.43 1.84
N GLY A 85 -8.97 -20.06 0.76
CA GLY A 85 -7.61 -20.54 0.55
C GLY A 85 -6.86 -19.59 -0.39
N THR A 86 -5.57 -19.34 -0.11
CA THR A 86 -4.78 -18.37 -0.87
C THR A 86 -3.51 -18.94 -1.46
N SER A 87 -2.91 -18.17 -2.39
CA SER A 87 -1.67 -18.53 -3.08
C SER A 87 -0.47 -18.74 -2.15
N GLY A 88 -0.51 -18.20 -0.92
CA GLY A 88 0.51 -18.40 0.11
C GLY A 88 0.34 -19.67 0.96
N GLY A 89 -0.64 -20.53 0.64
CA GLY A 89 -0.95 -21.74 1.42
C GLY A 89 -1.60 -21.47 2.77
N ARG A 90 -2.16 -20.27 2.95
CA ARG A 90 -2.97 -19.92 4.11
C ARG A 90 -4.44 -20.19 3.85
N VAL A 91 -5.16 -20.47 4.92
CA VAL A 91 -6.62 -20.56 4.95
C VAL A 91 -7.12 -19.54 5.94
N TYR A 92 -8.09 -18.73 5.51
CA TYR A 92 -8.78 -17.74 6.31
C TYR A 92 -10.22 -18.22 6.52
N ILE A 93 -10.68 -18.27 7.76
CA ILE A 93 -12.08 -18.46 8.10
C ILE A 93 -12.68 -17.13 8.50
N PHE A 94 -13.77 -16.77 7.83
CA PHE A 94 -14.64 -15.65 8.12
C PHE A 94 -15.86 -16.19 8.86
N ALA A 95 -16.17 -15.62 10.02
CA ALA A 95 -17.31 -15.99 10.84
C ALA A 95 -18.15 -14.76 11.17
N TRP A 96 -19.41 -14.75 10.76
CA TRP A 96 -20.33 -13.65 11.07
C TRP A 96 -20.60 -13.58 12.56
N ASP A 97 -20.21 -12.45 13.15
CA ASP A 97 -20.52 -12.10 14.52
C ASP A 97 -21.69 -11.12 14.54
N PRO A 98 -22.89 -11.57 14.94
CA PRO A 98 -24.08 -10.72 15.00
C PRO A 98 -24.02 -9.67 16.11
N SER A 99 -23.07 -9.75 17.06
CA SER A 99 -22.92 -8.74 18.11
C SER A 99 -22.28 -7.43 17.61
N VAL A 100 -21.45 -7.53 16.57
CA VAL A 100 -20.79 -6.37 15.91
C VAL A 100 -21.23 -6.15 14.46
N SER A 101 -22.08 -7.02 13.92
CA SER A 101 -22.50 -7.04 12.51
C SER A 101 -21.33 -7.05 11.52
N GLN A 102 -20.30 -7.83 11.81
CA GLN A 102 -19.10 -7.97 10.98
C GLN A 102 -18.59 -9.42 10.98
N PHE A 103 -17.78 -9.78 9.98
CA PHE A 103 -17.07 -11.04 9.98
C PHE A 103 -15.80 -10.96 10.84
N ARG A 104 -15.71 -11.78 11.90
CA ARG A 104 -14.44 -12.08 12.56
C ARG A 104 -13.60 -12.95 11.62
N ILE A 105 -12.31 -12.66 11.53
CA ILE A 105 -11.36 -13.40 10.68
C ILE A 105 -10.39 -14.18 11.57
N THR A 106 -10.20 -15.46 11.26
CA THR A 106 -9.16 -16.31 11.85
C THR A 106 -8.36 -16.95 10.72
N ASP A 107 -7.04 -17.05 10.84
CA ASP A 107 -6.19 -17.60 9.79
C ASP A 107 -5.20 -18.65 10.30
N TRP A 108 -4.75 -19.51 9.40
CA TRP A 108 -3.60 -20.36 9.64
C TRP A 108 -2.87 -20.68 8.32
N LYS A 109 -1.57 -20.95 8.42
CA LYS A 109 -0.84 -21.59 7.31
C LYS A 109 -1.13 -23.09 7.31
N ASP A 110 -1.73 -23.59 6.24
CA ASP A 110 -2.06 -25.02 6.10
C ASP A 110 -1.16 -25.75 5.13
N HIS A 111 -0.64 -25.07 4.11
CA HIS A 111 0.25 -25.62 3.09
C HIS A 111 1.40 -24.65 2.80
N ASN A 112 2.42 -25.10 2.06
CA ASN A 112 3.54 -24.24 1.65
C ASN A 112 3.39 -23.65 0.23
N ASN A 113 2.44 -24.17 -0.56
CA ASN A 113 2.09 -23.71 -1.90
C ASN A 113 0.63 -23.22 -1.90
N LEU A 114 0.14 -22.75 -3.05
CA LEU A 114 -1.25 -22.29 -3.19
C LEU A 114 -2.28 -23.35 -2.78
N ILE A 115 -3.40 -22.92 -2.18
CA ILE A 115 -4.52 -23.83 -1.88
C ILE A 115 -5.28 -24.09 -3.18
N ASP A 116 -5.09 -25.26 -3.79
CA ASP A 116 -5.73 -25.65 -5.04
C ASP A 116 -7.25 -25.76 -4.87
N ASP A 117 -7.71 -26.31 -3.74
CA ASP A 117 -9.14 -26.47 -3.46
C ASP A 117 -9.47 -26.56 -1.95
N LEU A 118 -10.73 -26.28 -1.62
CA LEU A 118 -11.32 -26.34 -0.28
C LEU A 118 -12.67 -27.05 -0.32
N ALA A 119 -12.85 -28.06 0.54
CA ALA A 119 -14.13 -28.77 0.66
C ALA A 119 -14.52 -28.96 2.13
N TYR A 120 -15.77 -28.62 2.48
CA TYR A 120 -16.28 -28.78 3.84
C TYR A 120 -17.24 -29.96 3.99
N ASP A 121 -16.94 -30.85 4.93
CA ASP A 121 -17.78 -31.98 5.30
C ASP A 121 -18.83 -31.57 6.34
N LEU A 122 -20.06 -31.36 5.88
CA LEU A 122 -21.22 -31.01 6.72
C LEU A 122 -21.57 -32.08 7.77
N VAL A 123 -21.22 -33.34 7.55
CA VAL A 123 -21.55 -34.46 8.45
C VAL A 123 -20.53 -34.57 9.58
N HIS A 124 -19.24 -34.54 9.24
CA HIS A 124 -18.16 -34.73 10.21
C HIS A 124 -17.58 -33.42 10.78
N LYS A 125 -18.05 -32.26 10.29
CA LYS A 125 -17.57 -30.90 10.58
C LYS A 125 -16.06 -30.76 10.37
N ARG A 126 -15.63 -31.05 9.14
CA ARG A 126 -14.20 -31.04 8.75
C ARG A 126 -13.96 -30.19 7.52
N LEU A 127 -12.88 -29.43 7.53
CA LEU A 127 -12.38 -28.75 6.35
C LEU A 127 -11.25 -29.59 5.73
N ALA A 128 -11.43 -29.96 4.47
CA ALA A 128 -10.40 -30.54 3.63
C ALA A 128 -9.75 -29.44 2.78
N THR A 129 -8.43 -29.50 2.64
CA THR A 129 -7.64 -28.56 1.84
C THR A 129 -6.72 -29.34 0.90
N ALA A 130 -6.63 -28.91 -0.35
CA ALA A 130 -5.72 -29.48 -1.34
C ALA A 130 -4.64 -28.45 -1.73
N SER A 131 -3.39 -28.90 -1.91
CA SER A 131 -2.29 -28.06 -2.41
C SER A 131 -1.17 -28.92 -2.98
N ALA A 132 -0.78 -28.69 -4.24
CA ALA A 132 0.27 -29.40 -4.96
C ALA A 132 0.14 -30.94 -4.90
N GLY A 133 -1.09 -31.45 -4.87
CA GLY A 133 -1.40 -32.88 -4.74
C GLY A 133 -1.31 -33.45 -3.31
N GLU A 134 -1.07 -32.62 -2.29
CA GLU A 134 -1.25 -32.98 -0.88
C GLU A 134 -2.66 -32.59 -0.42
N VAL A 135 -3.39 -33.53 0.23
CA VAL A 135 -4.68 -33.26 0.86
C VAL A 135 -4.54 -33.33 2.38
N ARG A 136 -4.98 -32.29 3.09
CA ARG A 136 -5.04 -32.24 4.55
C ARG A 136 -6.49 -32.16 5.01
N LEU A 137 -6.77 -32.75 6.17
CA LEU A 137 -8.09 -32.75 6.81
C LEU A 137 -7.96 -32.19 8.22
N ARG A 138 -8.72 -31.13 8.52
CA ARG A 138 -8.83 -30.54 9.86
C ARG A 138 -10.22 -30.78 10.44
N ARG A 139 -10.29 -31.06 11.73
CA ARG A 139 -11.54 -31.28 12.48
C ARG A 139 -11.67 -30.22 13.56
N GLY A 140 -12.75 -29.45 13.51
CA GLY A 140 -12.90 -28.25 14.33
C GLY A 140 -11.98 -27.09 13.87
N LEU A 141 -12.20 -25.92 14.47
CA LEU A 141 -11.33 -24.73 14.31
C LEU A 141 -9.99 -24.88 15.06
N GLN A 142 -9.89 -25.84 15.98
CA GLN A 142 -8.66 -26.13 16.73
C GLN A 142 -7.80 -27.16 16.00
N SER A 143 -6.47 -26.99 16.04
CA SER A 143 -5.54 -27.76 15.21
C SER A 143 -5.38 -29.21 15.68
N ALA A 144 -5.98 -30.15 14.93
CA ALA A 144 -5.66 -31.58 14.98
C ALA A 144 -5.24 -32.06 13.59
N ALA A 145 -3.93 -32.12 13.33
CA ALA A 145 -3.38 -32.62 12.08
C ALA A 145 -3.46 -34.15 12.04
N PHE A 146 -4.24 -34.70 11.10
CA PHE A 146 -4.17 -36.12 10.77
C PHE A 146 -2.93 -36.42 9.91
N SER A 147 -2.36 -37.61 10.08
CA SER A 147 -1.15 -38.06 9.39
C SER A 147 -1.30 -38.05 7.87
N SER A 148 -0.32 -37.45 7.17
CA SER A 148 -0.18 -37.46 5.71
C SER A 148 -0.42 -38.84 5.08
N TRP A 149 -1.39 -38.95 4.17
CA TRP A 149 -1.65 -40.15 3.38
C TRP A 149 -0.73 -40.20 2.15
N THR A 150 0.55 -40.51 2.37
CA THR A 150 1.53 -40.71 1.29
C THR A 150 1.72 -42.19 0.95
N LYS A 151 0.75 -42.76 0.21
CA LYS A 151 0.97 -44.00 -0.55
C LYS A 151 0.44 -43.90 -1.98
N GLY A 152 1.35 -43.54 -2.89
CA GLY A 152 1.38 -44.23 -4.19
C GLY A 152 0.66 -43.60 -5.38
N ARG A 153 0.63 -42.27 -5.53
CA ARG A 153 0.71 -41.55 -6.83
C ARG A 153 0.81 -40.05 -6.55
N ARG A 154 1.73 -39.34 -7.22
CA ARG A 154 1.71 -37.87 -7.24
C ARG A 154 0.57 -37.43 -8.15
N SER A 155 -0.55 -37.00 -7.58
CA SER A 155 -1.59 -36.29 -8.32
C SER A 155 -1.16 -34.85 -8.56
N SER A 156 -0.18 -34.67 -9.46
CA SER A 156 -0.15 -33.44 -10.26
C SER A 156 -1.49 -33.34 -11.01
N PHE A 157 -2.02 -32.13 -11.19
CA PHE A 157 -3.14 -31.84 -12.08
C PHE A 157 -2.77 -32.16 -13.54
N VAL A 158 -2.74 -33.46 -13.87
CA VAL A 158 -2.89 -33.92 -15.25
C VAL A 158 -4.37 -33.75 -15.54
N PRO A 159 -4.78 -33.10 -16.65
CA PRO A 159 -6.17 -33.01 -17.06
C PRO A 159 -6.63 -34.36 -17.65
N GLU A 160 -6.57 -35.40 -16.82
CA GLU A 160 -7.15 -36.71 -17.11
C GLU A 160 -8.65 -36.51 -17.28
N ARG A 161 -9.17 -36.93 -18.43
CA ARG A 161 -10.60 -36.82 -18.74
C ARG A 161 -11.40 -37.91 -18.02
N ILE A 162 -11.02 -38.30 -16.81
CA ILE A 162 -11.52 -39.48 -16.11
C ILE A 162 -12.29 -39.05 -14.87
N MET A 163 -13.53 -39.50 -14.76
CA MET A 163 -14.35 -39.37 -13.57
C MET A 163 -14.50 -40.73 -12.90
N GLY A 164 -14.27 -40.78 -11.58
CA GLY A 164 -14.55 -41.95 -10.74
C GLY A 164 -15.57 -41.64 -9.67
N SER A 165 -16.39 -42.63 -9.31
CA SER A 165 -17.25 -42.58 -8.11
C SER A 165 -16.81 -43.64 -7.11
N TYR A 166 -16.67 -43.24 -5.86
CA TYR A 166 -16.24 -44.11 -4.77
C TYR A 166 -17.35 -44.22 -3.71
N GLN A 167 -17.61 -45.45 -3.27
CA GLN A 167 -18.21 -45.68 -1.95
C GLN A 167 -17.17 -45.37 -0.89
N ILE A 168 -17.56 -44.70 0.20
CA ILE A 168 -16.63 -44.27 1.26
C ILE A 168 -16.45 -45.35 2.33
N ASN A 169 -17.52 -46.10 2.67
CA ASN A 169 -17.49 -47.16 3.68
C ASN A 169 -18.09 -48.47 3.12
N PRO A 170 -17.27 -49.53 2.89
CA PRO A 170 -15.82 -49.46 2.72
C PRO A 170 -15.43 -48.64 1.47
N TRP A 171 -14.18 -48.16 1.42
CA TRP A 171 -13.65 -47.48 0.23
C TRP A 171 -13.63 -48.43 -0.97
N ARG A 172 -14.51 -48.19 -1.95
CA ARG A 172 -14.66 -49.03 -3.15
C ARG A 172 -15.03 -48.20 -4.38
N LEU A 173 -14.24 -48.31 -5.45
CA LEU A 173 -14.60 -47.76 -6.76
C LEU A 173 -15.92 -48.40 -7.25
N LYS A 174 -16.95 -47.58 -7.46
CA LYS A 174 -18.24 -48.00 -8.02
C LYS A 174 -18.20 -48.03 -9.54
N TRP A 175 -17.63 -46.99 -10.15
CA TRP A 175 -17.43 -46.88 -11.59
C TRP A 175 -16.34 -45.84 -11.89
N GLU A 176 -15.74 -45.98 -13.07
CA GLU A 176 -14.76 -45.08 -13.66
C GLU A 176 -15.14 -44.89 -15.14
N LYS A 177 -15.11 -43.65 -15.62
CA LYS A 177 -15.54 -43.29 -16.99
C LYS A 177 -14.73 -42.12 -17.53
N ALA A 178 -14.30 -42.25 -18.78
CA ALA A 178 -13.77 -41.13 -19.53
C ALA A 178 -14.90 -40.21 -20.03
N ILE A 179 -14.70 -38.89 -19.97
CA ILE A 179 -15.57 -37.86 -20.53
C ILE A 179 -14.88 -37.20 -21.74
N PRO A 180 -15.62 -36.55 -22.67
CA PRO A 180 -15.01 -35.90 -23.83
C PRO A 180 -14.23 -34.62 -23.49
N SER A 181 -14.66 -33.84 -22.49
CA SER A 181 -14.03 -32.58 -22.11
C SER A 181 -12.86 -32.73 -21.13
N ARG A 182 -12.03 -31.68 -21.00
CA ARG A 182 -11.06 -31.57 -19.90
C ARG A 182 -11.80 -31.11 -18.64
N ILE A 183 -11.44 -31.65 -17.49
CA ILE A 183 -12.02 -31.25 -16.20
C ILE A 183 -11.21 -30.06 -15.68
N GLY A 184 -11.86 -28.91 -15.51
CA GLY A 184 -11.35 -27.79 -14.72
C GLY A 184 -11.77 -27.94 -13.27
N TYR A 185 -13.06 -27.74 -13.03
CA TYR A 185 -13.73 -27.89 -11.73
C TYR A 185 -15.03 -28.69 -11.90
N ALA A 186 -15.57 -29.27 -10.82
CA ALA A 186 -16.81 -30.03 -10.89
C ALA A 186 -17.69 -29.90 -9.63
N CYS A 187 -19.01 -29.81 -9.80
CA CYS A 187 -20.00 -29.66 -8.72
C CYS A 187 -21.21 -30.59 -8.95
N ILE A 188 -21.65 -31.30 -7.91
CA ILE A 188 -22.82 -32.21 -7.97
C ILE A 188 -24.10 -31.37 -7.84
N VAL A 189 -24.75 -31.09 -8.97
CA VAL A 189 -25.90 -30.19 -9.06
C VAL A 189 -27.20 -30.87 -8.60
N SER A 190 -27.28 -32.19 -8.75
CA SER A 190 -28.34 -33.04 -8.20
C SER A 190 -27.85 -34.48 -8.07
N ASP A 191 -28.60 -35.34 -7.39
CA ASP A 191 -28.27 -36.75 -7.14
C ASP A 191 -27.77 -37.52 -8.38
N ASN A 192 -28.27 -37.15 -9.57
CA ASN A 192 -27.94 -37.78 -10.85
C ASN A 192 -27.17 -36.89 -11.82
N HIS A 193 -26.80 -35.65 -11.47
CA HIS A 193 -26.14 -34.72 -12.40
C HIS A 193 -24.90 -34.03 -11.81
N LEU A 194 -23.83 -33.95 -12.61
CA LEU A 194 -22.58 -33.25 -12.30
C LEU A 194 -22.30 -32.17 -13.34
N ALA A 195 -22.10 -30.93 -12.90
CA ALA A 195 -21.56 -29.86 -13.74
C ALA A 195 -20.03 -29.92 -13.73
N VAL A 196 -19.41 -29.67 -14.89
CA VAL A 196 -17.96 -29.68 -15.11
C VAL A 196 -17.57 -28.48 -15.96
N THR A 197 -16.68 -27.59 -15.48
CA THR A 197 -16.05 -26.59 -16.36
C THR A 197 -15.10 -27.28 -17.31
N ASN A 198 -15.34 -27.12 -18.61
CA ASN A 198 -14.77 -27.96 -19.65
C ASN A 198 -13.40 -27.46 -20.19
N LEU A 199 -12.91 -26.34 -19.65
CA LEU A 199 -11.67 -25.61 -19.98
C LEU A 199 -11.49 -25.25 -21.47
N VAL A 200 -12.56 -25.22 -22.27
CA VAL A 200 -12.47 -25.02 -23.74
C VAL A 200 -13.59 -24.15 -24.29
N SER A 201 -14.83 -24.34 -23.82
CA SER A 201 -16.01 -23.65 -24.33
C SER A 201 -17.04 -23.25 -23.27
N GLY A 202 -16.92 -23.71 -22.02
CA GLY A 202 -17.81 -23.33 -20.91
C GLY A 202 -18.06 -24.46 -19.91
N VAL A 203 -19.33 -24.76 -19.64
CA VAL A 203 -19.74 -25.75 -18.63
C VAL A 203 -20.61 -26.85 -19.23
N ASP A 204 -20.23 -28.09 -18.95
CA ASP A 204 -20.95 -29.30 -19.34
C ASP A 204 -21.70 -29.86 -18.13
N VAL A 205 -22.98 -30.25 -18.30
CA VAL A 205 -23.73 -30.99 -17.27
C VAL A 205 -23.87 -32.44 -17.70
N TYR A 206 -23.29 -33.37 -16.94
CA TYR A 206 -23.29 -34.80 -17.18
C TYR A 206 -24.31 -35.52 -16.29
N ASN A 207 -24.91 -36.61 -16.81
CA ASN A 207 -25.56 -37.62 -15.97
C ASN A 207 -24.51 -38.40 -15.15
N LEU A 208 -24.91 -39.01 -14.04
CA LEU A 208 -24.09 -39.95 -13.25
C LEU A 208 -24.61 -41.39 -13.41
N PRO A 209 -23.80 -42.36 -13.89
CA PRO A 209 -22.45 -42.21 -14.45
C PRO A 209 -22.45 -41.48 -15.81
N PRO A 210 -21.37 -40.77 -16.16
CA PRO A 210 -21.31 -39.98 -17.38
C PRO A 210 -21.28 -40.86 -18.63
N ARG A 211 -22.05 -40.44 -19.63
CA ARG A 211 -22.09 -41.01 -21.00
C ARG A 211 -21.79 -39.94 -22.06
N GLY A 212 -22.21 -38.71 -21.79
CA GLY A 212 -22.00 -37.50 -22.59
C GLY A 212 -22.66 -36.31 -21.88
N PRO A 213 -22.37 -35.07 -22.31
CA PRO A 213 -23.02 -33.89 -21.75
C PRO A 213 -24.52 -33.90 -22.11
N VAL A 214 -25.35 -33.73 -21.09
CA VAL A 214 -26.82 -33.57 -21.18
C VAL A 214 -27.17 -32.14 -21.58
N LYS A 215 -26.42 -31.17 -21.04
CA LYS A 215 -26.47 -29.76 -21.43
C LYS A 215 -25.06 -29.20 -21.53
N HIS A 216 -24.89 -28.17 -22.36
CA HIS A 216 -23.67 -27.40 -22.48
C HIS A 216 -24.02 -25.91 -22.45
N GLN A 217 -23.44 -25.16 -21.51
CA GLN A 217 -23.55 -23.71 -21.44
C GLN A 217 -22.24 -23.10 -21.95
N PRO A 218 -22.25 -22.39 -23.10
CA PRO A 218 -21.07 -21.72 -23.59
C PRO A 218 -20.68 -20.54 -22.68
N MET A 219 -19.40 -20.43 -22.35
CA MET A 219 -18.81 -19.32 -21.59
C MET A 219 -17.42 -18.98 -22.12
N PRO A 220 -17.02 -17.70 -22.16
CA PRO A 220 -15.74 -17.28 -22.71
C PRO A 220 -14.57 -17.70 -21.81
N THR A 221 -13.89 -18.79 -22.17
CA THR A 221 -12.58 -19.16 -21.63
C THR A 221 -11.48 -18.57 -22.53
N LEU A 222 -10.77 -17.55 -22.05
CA LEU A 222 -9.69 -16.85 -22.76
C LEU A 222 -8.32 -17.52 -22.53
N GLN A 223 -8.09 -18.08 -21.34
CA GLN A 223 -6.80 -18.58 -20.87
C GLN A 223 -6.82 -20.06 -20.44
N ASN A 224 -7.97 -20.74 -20.55
CA ASN A 224 -8.20 -22.11 -20.08
C ASN A 224 -7.88 -22.31 -18.59
N GLN A 225 -8.12 -21.30 -17.76
CA GLN A 225 -7.90 -21.40 -16.32
C GLN A 225 -9.02 -22.17 -15.63
N VAL A 226 -8.73 -22.69 -14.43
CA VAL A 226 -9.71 -23.42 -13.61
C VAL A 226 -10.72 -22.42 -13.06
N ILE A 227 -11.90 -22.38 -13.70
CA ILE A 227 -13.06 -21.64 -13.23
C ILE A 227 -13.81 -22.50 -12.22
N GLN A 228 -13.99 -22.00 -11.00
CA GLN A 228 -14.83 -22.66 -9.99
C GLN A 228 -16.30 -22.64 -10.38
N VAL A 229 -17.00 -23.70 -9.96
CA VAL A 229 -18.43 -23.90 -10.17
C VAL A 229 -19.05 -24.24 -8.83
N ALA A 230 -20.02 -23.45 -8.40
CA ALA A 230 -20.84 -23.75 -7.25
C ALA A 230 -22.27 -24.10 -7.70
N CYS A 231 -22.93 -24.99 -6.98
CA CYS A 231 -24.24 -25.49 -7.37
C CYS A 231 -25.25 -25.48 -6.21
N THR A 232 -26.48 -25.07 -6.53
CA THR A 232 -27.69 -25.44 -5.78
C THR A 232 -28.48 -26.47 -6.60
N SER A 233 -29.60 -26.97 -6.06
CA SER A 233 -30.49 -27.90 -6.77
C SER A 233 -31.07 -27.39 -8.11
N LYS A 234 -30.96 -26.09 -8.40
CA LYS A 234 -31.50 -25.45 -9.62
C LYS A 234 -30.54 -24.48 -10.29
N ILE A 235 -29.87 -23.63 -9.51
CA ILE A 235 -28.98 -22.58 -10.00
C ILE A 235 -27.54 -23.07 -9.88
N LEU A 236 -26.82 -22.98 -10.98
CA LEU A 236 -25.37 -23.12 -11.08
C LEU A 236 -24.75 -21.72 -11.10
N ALA A 237 -23.88 -21.39 -10.15
CA ALA A 237 -23.03 -20.22 -10.24
C ALA A 237 -21.70 -20.66 -10.85
N VAL A 238 -21.31 -19.99 -11.93
CA VAL A 238 -20.05 -20.21 -12.64
C VAL A 238 -19.27 -18.91 -12.61
N GLY A 239 -18.03 -18.96 -12.13
CA GLY A 239 -17.11 -17.84 -12.27
C GLY A 239 -16.77 -17.56 -13.74
N SER A 240 -15.90 -16.58 -13.96
CA SER A 240 -15.42 -16.24 -15.30
C SER A 240 -14.01 -15.64 -15.21
N GLU A 241 -13.32 -15.56 -16.34
CA GLU A 241 -12.00 -14.93 -16.46
C GLU A 241 -12.09 -13.41 -16.72
N ASP A 242 -13.30 -12.90 -16.99
CA ASP A 242 -13.61 -11.49 -17.24
C ASP A 242 -14.04 -10.71 -15.96
N GLY A 243 -13.98 -11.35 -14.78
CA GLY A 243 -14.39 -10.73 -13.52
C GLY A 243 -15.89 -10.76 -13.22
N ASN A 244 -16.69 -11.56 -13.95
CA ASN A 244 -18.14 -11.69 -13.72
C ASN A 244 -18.54 -13.09 -13.18
N VAL A 245 -19.74 -13.19 -12.58
CA VAL A 245 -20.37 -14.47 -12.23
C VAL A 245 -21.60 -14.71 -13.09
N THR A 246 -21.72 -15.88 -13.70
CA THR A 246 -22.95 -16.30 -14.38
C THR A 246 -23.75 -17.26 -13.51
N LEU A 247 -24.99 -16.86 -13.20
CA LEU A 247 -26.02 -17.70 -12.62
C LEU A 247 -26.81 -18.36 -13.76
N TRP A 248 -26.74 -19.69 -13.86
CA TRP A 248 -27.48 -20.49 -14.84
C TRP A 248 -28.47 -21.41 -14.13
N ASP A 249 -29.77 -21.19 -14.31
CA ASP A 249 -30.76 -22.22 -14.01
C ASP A 249 -30.64 -23.30 -15.08
N TRP A 250 -29.87 -24.35 -14.77
CA TRP A 250 -29.59 -25.43 -15.70
C TRP A 250 -30.83 -26.26 -16.05
N GLN A 251 -31.94 -26.12 -15.32
CA GLN A 251 -33.19 -26.82 -15.65
C GLN A 251 -33.97 -26.02 -16.70
N GLU A 252 -34.24 -24.75 -16.41
CA GLU A 252 -35.02 -23.83 -17.26
C GLU A 252 -34.21 -23.19 -18.40
N ASP A 253 -32.89 -23.40 -18.41
CA ASP A 253 -31.91 -22.83 -19.34
C ASP A 253 -31.87 -21.29 -19.34
N LYS A 254 -32.19 -20.70 -18.19
CA LYS A 254 -32.17 -19.25 -17.98
C LYS A 254 -30.82 -18.85 -17.41
N LYS A 255 -30.20 -17.82 -17.98
CA LYS A 255 -28.94 -17.25 -17.50
C LYS A 255 -29.14 -15.82 -17.01
N LYS A 256 -28.40 -15.46 -15.95
CA LYS A 256 -28.24 -14.09 -15.46
C LYS A 256 -26.76 -13.87 -15.16
N GLN A 257 -26.22 -12.73 -15.56
CA GLN A 257 -24.86 -12.32 -15.23
C GLN A 257 -24.92 -11.35 -14.04
N LEU A 258 -24.04 -11.55 -13.06
CA LEU A 258 -23.71 -10.58 -12.04
C LEU A 258 -22.41 -9.92 -12.51
N THR A 259 -22.44 -8.61 -12.71
CA THR A 259 -21.27 -7.84 -13.11
C THR A 259 -20.74 -7.04 -11.94
N HIS A 260 -19.41 -6.96 -11.82
CA HIS A 260 -18.76 -6.20 -10.74
C HIS A 260 -19.04 -4.67 -10.83
N SER A 261 -19.49 -4.18 -11.98
CA SER A 261 -19.78 -2.75 -12.24
C SER A 261 -21.22 -2.33 -11.96
N GLU A 262 -22.20 -3.25 -11.94
CA GLU A 262 -23.63 -2.92 -11.88
C GLU A 262 -24.25 -3.17 -10.49
N CYS A 263 -23.72 -2.49 -9.47
CA CYS A 263 -24.35 -2.40 -8.15
C CYS A 263 -25.24 -1.14 -8.00
N SER A 264 -26.19 -0.95 -8.92
CA SER A 264 -27.32 -0.04 -8.73
C SER A 264 -28.55 -0.50 -9.54
N TRP A 265 -29.63 -0.89 -8.86
CA TRP A 265 -30.88 -1.30 -9.51
C TRP A 265 -31.93 -0.19 -9.50
N GLY A 266 -32.29 0.30 -10.68
CA GLY A 266 -33.54 1.02 -10.91
C GLY A 266 -34.66 0.02 -11.26
N PHE A 267 -35.79 0.06 -10.54
CA PHE A 267 -36.99 -0.71 -10.90
C PHE A 267 -37.92 0.09 -11.82
N SER A 268 -38.49 -0.61 -12.81
CA SER A 268 -39.57 -0.07 -13.65
C SER A 268 -40.87 0.14 -12.82
N PRO A 269 -41.58 1.28 -12.99
CA PRO A 269 -42.79 1.56 -12.24
C PRO A 269 -44.02 0.83 -12.82
N SER A 270 -44.24 -0.42 -12.43
CA SER A 270 -45.46 -1.19 -12.75
C SER A 270 -46.15 -1.81 -11.52
N ASP A 271 -45.40 -2.44 -10.61
CA ASP A 271 -45.96 -3.37 -9.61
C ASP A 271 -45.92 -2.86 -8.15
N ARG A 272 -46.45 -1.66 -7.89
CA ARG A 272 -46.75 -1.19 -6.50
C ARG A 272 -48.17 -0.64 -6.36
N ARG A 273 -49.16 -1.54 -6.33
CA ARG A 273 -50.50 -1.27 -5.75
C ARG A 273 -51.05 -2.47 -4.97
N LYS A 274 -50.63 -2.62 -3.70
CA LYS A 274 -51.41 -3.12 -2.54
C LYS A 274 -50.47 -3.31 -1.33
N ALA A 275 -51.03 -3.14 -0.13
CA ALA A 275 -50.35 -3.06 1.18
C ALA A 275 -49.44 -1.82 1.34
N LEU A 276 -49.40 -1.12 2.49
CA LEU A 276 -50.24 -1.17 3.70
C LEU A 276 -50.25 0.23 4.34
N ASN A 277 -51.28 0.56 5.11
CA ASN A 277 -51.40 1.78 5.92
C ASN A 277 -51.60 1.32 7.38
N PRO A 278 -51.04 2.00 8.40
CA PRO A 278 -51.94 2.86 9.20
C PRO A 278 -51.30 4.14 9.80
N ALA A 279 -51.90 5.27 9.44
CA ALA A 279 -52.31 6.42 10.26
C ALA A 279 -51.79 6.65 11.70
N SER A 280 -51.34 7.89 11.95
CA SER A 280 -51.76 8.69 13.13
C SER A 280 -51.55 10.21 12.91
N TYR A 281 -52.62 11.01 13.11
CA TYR A 281 -52.75 12.43 13.54
C TYR A 281 -51.59 13.46 13.29
N SER A 282 -51.82 14.74 12.93
CA SER A 282 -52.95 15.65 13.21
C SER A 282 -53.06 16.90 12.29
N THR A 283 -54.31 17.36 12.05
CA THR A 283 -54.83 18.76 11.87
C THR A 283 -53.91 19.87 11.30
N LEU A 284 -54.25 20.57 10.19
CA LEU A 284 -55.15 21.76 10.18
C LEU A 284 -55.56 22.29 8.77
N THR A 285 -56.86 22.63 8.64
CA THR A 285 -57.52 23.65 7.76
C THR A 285 -57.27 23.77 6.24
N TYR A 286 -58.32 23.42 5.48
CA TYR A 286 -58.78 23.97 4.17
C TYR A 286 -59.29 25.46 4.28
N PRO A 287 -59.82 26.17 3.24
CA PRO A 287 -60.21 25.73 1.87
C PRO A 287 -59.93 26.68 0.65
N ARG A 288 -60.25 26.12 -0.54
CA ARG A 288 -60.66 26.72 -1.86
C ARG A 288 -59.55 26.87 -2.92
N GLY A 289 -59.74 26.42 -4.17
CA GLY A 289 -60.80 25.57 -4.75
C GLY A 289 -60.96 25.72 -6.27
N LYS A 290 -61.52 24.68 -6.95
CA LYS A 290 -61.96 24.63 -8.37
C LYS A 290 -60.85 24.78 -9.44
N ALA A 291 -60.60 23.75 -10.28
CA ALA A 291 -61.34 23.39 -11.51
C ALA A 291 -61.01 24.35 -12.69
N CYS A 292 -60.84 23.93 -13.94
CA CYS A 292 -61.11 22.64 -14.60
C CYS A 292 -60.22 22.50 -15.88
N GLN A 293 -60.18 21.29 -16.48
CA GLN A 293 -60.22 20.96 -17.93
C GLN A 293 -59.50 21.89 -18.95
N GLU A 294 -58.88 21.47 -20.05
CA GLU A 294 -58.74 20.22 -20.79
C GLU A 294 -57.79 20.51 -21.98
N ALA A 295 -57.28 19.46 -22.64
CA ALA A 295 -57.10 19.26 -24.10
C ALA A 295 -56.91 20.46 -25.07
N ALA A 296 -56.12 20.37 -26.15
CA ALA A 296 -55.18 19.36 -26.65
C ALA A 296 -54.42 19.90 -27.89
N THR A 297 -53.19 19.42 -28.16
CA THR A 297 -52.55 19.04 -29.47
C THR A 297 -52.88 19.75 -30.81
N PRO A 298 -52.05 19.61 -31.87
CA PRO A 298 -50.58 19.54 -32.01
C PRO A 298 -50.08 20.33 -33.27
N TYR A 299 -49.02 19.85 -33.96
CA TYR A 299 -48.34 20.35 -35.18
C TYR A 299 -47.45 21.60 -35.00
N SER A 300 -46.32 21.81 -35.69
CA SER A 300 -45.33 21.03 -36.48
C SER A 300 -44.40 22.12 -37.06
N GLU A 301 -43.09 22.11 -36.81
CA GLU A 301 -42.05 21.57 -37.73
C GLU A 301 -41.51 22.62 -38.73
N PHE A 302 -40.26 22.42 -39.19
CA PHE A 302 -39.46 23.20 -40.16
C PHE A 302 -38.75 24.51 -39.73
N ASP A 303 -37.45 24.35 -39.50
CA ASP A 303 -36.31 25.01 -40.18
C ASP A 303 -36.30 26.53 -40.44
N LEU A 304 -35.22 27.20 -40.01
CA LEU A 304 -34.15 27.59 -40.94
C LEU A 304 -32.85 28.07 -40.24
N GLU A 305 -31.77 28.11 -41.02
CA GLU A 305 -30.38 28.24 -40.58
C GLU A 305 -29.85 29.69 -40.44
N LYS A 306 -28.68 29.81 -39.77
CA LYS A 306 -27.52 30.71 -40.04
C LYS A 306 -27.81 32.12 -40.63
N HIS A 307 -27.23 33.21 -40.11
CA HIS A 307 -25.79 33.48 -40.22
C HIS A 307 -25.33 34.67 -39.37
N ASN A 308 -24.04 34.70 -39.02
CA ASN A 308 -23.35 35.89 -38.49
C ASN A 308 -23.20 36.99 -39.57
N SER A 309 -23.36 38.27 -39.20
CA SER A 309 -22.24 39.25 -39.20
C SER A 309 -22.64 40.67 -38.77
N ALA A 310 -21.71 41.33 -38.07
CA ALA A 310 -21.57 42.74 -37.64
C ALA A 310 -22.45 43.86 -38.26
N LEU A 311 -22.77 44.87 -37.43
CA LEU A 311 -22.32 46.26 -37.64
C LEU A 311 -22.58 47.19 -36.42
N THR A 312 -21.80 48.27 -36.37
CA THR A 312 -21.64 49.28 -35.30
C THR A 312 -22.78 50.33 -35.26
N LEU A 313 -23.09 50.91 -34.09
CA LEU A 313 -23.35 52.36 -33.91
C LEU A 313 -23.56 52.79 -32.43
N ASP A 314 -23.44 54.09 -32.19
CA ASP A 314 -23.19 54.74 -30.89
C ASP A 314 -24.41 55.08 -30.00
N PHE A 315 -24.08 55.45 -28.76
CA PHE A 315 -24.96 55.91 -27.66
C PHE A 315 -25.83 57.14 -27.97
N PRO A 316 -26.87 57.38 -27.14
CA PRO A 316 -26.80 58.57 -26.28
C PRO A 316 -27.19 58.35 -24.78
N LYS A 317 -26.74 59.27 -23.92
CA LYS A 317 -26.97 59.32 -22.45
C LYS A 317 -27.94 60.46 -22.01
N THR A 318 -28.34 60.40 -20.72
CA THR A 318 -28.87 61.49 -19.82
C THR A 318 -30.37 61.85 -19.95
N VAL A 319 -31.06 62.53 -19.00
CA VAL A 319 -30.69 63.29 -17.76
C VAL A 319 -31.79 63.17 -16.67
N GLN A 320 -31.46 63.06 -15.36
CA GLN A 320 -32.03 63.83 -14.21
C GLN A 320 -31.39 63.38 -12.86
N LYS A 321 -30.66 64.18 -12.06
CA LYS A 321 -30.90 65.47 -11.33
C LYS A 321 -31.79 65.30 -10.07
N ASN A 322 -31.50 65.87 -8.88
CA ASN A 322 -30.76 67.09 -8.45
C ASN A 322 -30.10 66.88 -7.05
N VAL A 323 -28.91 67.40 -6.71
CA VAL A 323 -28.50 68.75 -6.19
C VAL A 323 -28.92 69.08 -4.75
N PHE A 324 -27.94 69.34 -3.84
CA PHE A 324 -27.78 70.63 -3.11
C PHE A 324 -26.51 70.72 -2.23
N LEU A 325 -26.04 71.97 -2.06
CA LEU A 325 -25.07 72.54 -1.08
C LEU A 325 -23.55 72.49 -1.38
N ASP A 326 -23.10 73.59 -2.00
CA ASP A 326 -21.77 74.17 -1.93
C ASP A 326 -21.45 74.73 -0.52
N VAL A 327 -20.16 74.80 -0.15
CA VAL A 327 -19.50 75.99 0.45
C VAL A 327 -18.02 75.98 0.04
N GLU A 328 -17.55 77.11 -0.45
CA GLU A 328 -16.19 77.34 -0.96
C GLU A 328 -15.22 77.73 0.16
N ALA A 329 -13.92 77.47 -0.03
CA ALA A 329 -12.84 78.20 0.64
C ALA A 329 -11.64 78.33 -0.33
N GLN A 330 -11.06 79.53 -0.40
CA GLN A 330 -10.13 79.95 -1.45
C GLN A 330 -8.65 79.87 -1.02
N VAL A 331 -7.80 79.64 -2.02
CA VAL A 331 -6.50 80.31 -2.29
C VAL A 331 -5.62 80.73 -1.10
N SER A 332 -4.42 80.15 -1.07
CA SER A 332 -3.17 80.91 -0.95
C SER A 332 -2.06 80.19 -1.72
N GLU A 333 -1.57 80.84 -2.79
CA GLU A 333 -0.17 80.69 -3.19
C GLU A 333 0.70 81.53 -2.22
N ASP A 334 2.01 81.51 -2.45
CA ASP A 334 3.07 82.34 -1.85
C ASP A 334 3.75 81.88 -0.53
N ASP A 335 5.08 82.07 -0.57
CA ASP A 335 6.07 82.33 0.48
C ASP A 335 6.47 81.22 1.49
N GLU A 336 7.74 81.07 1.89
CA GLU A 336 9.04 81.65 1.45
C GLU A 336 10.18 80.76 2.04
N GLU A 337 11.41 80.88 1.51
CA GLU A 337 12.75 80.94 2.18
C GLU A 337 13.05 80.15 3.48
N GLU A 338 14.29 79.83 3.90
CA GLU A 338 15.67 79.76 3.36
C GLU A 338 16.48 78.98 4.43
N ASP A 339 17.66 78.43 4.10
CA ASP A 339 18.78 78.32 5.06
C ASP A 339 20.10 77.90 4.35
N ASP A 340 20.52 78.70 3.36
CA ASP A 340 21.88 78.63 2.80
C ASP A 340 22.82 79.55 3.61
N ILE A 341 23.59 78.99 4.56
CA ILE A 341 24.68 79.75 5.20
C ILE A 341 26.00 79.55 4.44
N HIS A 342 26.24 80.55 3.59
CA HIS A 342 27.52 81.01 3.03
C HIS A 342 28.84 80.54 3.67
N ILE A 343 29.83 80.32 2.79
CA ILE A 343 31.11 81.07 2.67
C ILE A 343 31.53 80.96 1.18
N LEU A 344 31.28 81.95 0.31
CA LEU A 344 32.08 83.16 0.06
C LEU A 344 33.57 82.94 -0.27
N ALA A 345 33.93 82.97 -1.56
CA ALA A 345 34.61 84.13 -2.20
C ALA A 345 35.26 83.76 -3.55
N GLN A 346 35.20 84.68 -4.52
CA GLN A 346 35.83 84.59 -5.85
C GLN A 346 37.27 85.13 -5.82
N GLY A 347 38.07 84.87 -6.86
CA GLY A 347 39.20 85.77 -7.18
C GLY A 347 40.39 85.19 -7.96
N GLU A 348 40.32 85.30 -9.28
CA GLU A 348 41.38 85.50 -10.28
C GLU A 348 42.89 85.40 -9.91
N GLY A 349 43.69 84.84 -10.82
CA GLY A 349 44.86 85.59 -11.33
C GLY A 349 46.29 85.06 -11.09
N ALA A 350 46.75 84.20 -12.01
CA ALA A 350 48.12 84.12 -12.55
C ALA A 350 49.36 83.76 -11.67
N SER A 351 50.14 82.83 -12.23
CA SER A 351 51.60 82.63 -12.09
C SER A 351 52.21 82.01 -10.81
N ALA A 352 52.87 80.87 -11.08
CA ALA A 352 54.20 80.47 -10.61
C ALA A 352 54.37 79.63 -9.33
N LEU A 353 54.96 78.44 -9.56
CA LEU A 353 55.98 77.73 -8.78
C LEU A 353 55.59 76.86 -7.56
N VAL A 354 55.82 75.55 -7.78
CA VAL A 354 56.42 74.54 -6.88
C VAL A 354 55.50 73.82 -5.86
N ASP A 355 55.20 72.57 -6.22
CA ASP A 355 55.21 71.32 -5.43
C ASP A 355 54.92 71.37 -3.91
N VAL A 356 53.73 70.91 -3.52
CA VAL A 356 53.46 70.16 -2.28
C VAL A 356 52.41 69.08 -2.57
N ASP A 357 52.57 67.88 -2.02
CA ASP A 357 51.69 66.72 -2.22
C ASP A 357 50.28 66.92 -1.61
N GLU A 358 49.22 66.50 -2.33
CA GLU A 358 47.87 66.33 -1.78
C GLU A 358 47.47 64.84 -1.76
N GLU A 359 46.95 64.38 -0.61
CA GLU A 359 46.55 62.99 -0.37
C GLU A 359 45.20 62.65 -1.02
N GLU A 360 45.18 61.64 -1.90
CA GLU A 360 43.94 61.09 -2.46
C GLU A 360 43.15 60.29 -1.40
N PHE A 361 41.89 60.64 -1.15
CA PHE A 361 41.10 60.08 -0.03
C PHE A 361 40.95 58.54 -0.10
N PRO A 362 41.27 57.79 0.98
CA PRO A 362 41.34 56.32 0.94
C PRO A 362 40.05 55.58 0.54
N GLU A 363 38.87 56.16 0.76
CA GLU A 363 37.60 55.48 0.47
C GLU A 363 37.29 55.36 -1.04
N GLN A 364 37.73 56.30 -1.88
CA GLN A 364 37.53 56.19 -3.32
C GLN A 364 38.55 55.23 -3.95
N ALA A 365 39.79 55.23 -3.47
CA ALA A 365 40.81 54.25 -3.85
C ALA A 365 40.40 52.82 -3.44
N ALA A 366 39.87 52.62 -2.23
CA ALA A 366 39.40 51.31 -1.77
C ALA A 366 38.22 50.78 -2.61
N ARG A 367 37.25 51.64 -2.97
CA ARG A 367 36.12 51.24 -3.82
C ARG A 367 36.52 50.94 -5.27
N ARG A 368 37.54 51.61 -5.81
CA ARG A 368 38.13 51.24 -7.11
C ARG A 368 38.84 49.91 -7.03
N PHE A 369 39.68 49.69 -6.01
CA PHE A 369 40.36 48.41 -5.79
C PHE A 369 39.39 47.23 -5.63
N ASP A 370 38.30 47.38 -4.88
CA ASP A 370 37.30 46.30 -4.72
C ASP A 370 36.55 46.00 -6.05
N GLN A 371 36.31 47.00 -6.89
CA GLN A 371 35.68 46.81 -8.22
C GLN A 371 36.65 46.22 -9.27
N GLU A 372 37.93 46.56 -9.19
CA GLU A 372 38.97 45.96 -10.05
C GLU A 372 39.27 44.51 -9.63
N ASP A 373 39.35 44.19 -8.32
CA ASP A 373 39.51 42.82 -7.81
C ASP A 373 38.33 41.91 -8.25
N GLU A 374 37.08 42.41 -8.30
CA GLU A 374 35.90 41.63 -8.77
C GLU A 374 35.90 41.41 -10.30
N ALA A 375 36.34 42.39 -11.10
CA ALA A 375 36.41 42.25 -12.56
C ALA A 375 37.55 41.31 -13.01
N GLU A 376 38.68 41.29 -12.30
CA GLU A 376 39.78 40.35 -12.56
C GLU A 376 39.43 38.90 -12.17
N ASP A 377 38.59 38.68 -11.13
CA ASP A 377 38.09 37.36 -10.74
C ASP A 377 37.33 36.66 -11.88
N GLU A 378 36.48 37.38 -12.64
CA GLU A 378 35.72 36.78 -13.76
C GLU A 378 36.62 36.31 -14.90
N ALA A 379 37.57 37.16 -15.32
CA ALA A 379 38.52 36.84 -16.38
C ALA A 379 39.44 35.66 -16.00
N PHE A 380 39.71 35.50 -14.70
CA PHE A 380 40.46 34.38 -14.14
C PHE A 380 39.66 33.06 -14.19
N TRP A 381 38.39 33.04 -13.75
CA TRP A 381 37.58 31.81 -13.78
C TRP A 381 37.31 31.28 -15.18
N ALA A 382 37.08 32.16 -16.16
CA ALA A 382 36.96 31.77 -17.57
C ALA A 382 38.23 31.09 -18.08
N LYS A 383 39.40 31.70 -17.86
CA LYS A 383 40.71 31.13 -18.23
C LYS A 383 41.03 29.83 -17.49
N PHE A 384 40.64 29.70 -16.22
CA PHE A 384 40.83 28.48 -15.44
C PHE A 384 39.99 27.32 -15.98
N LEU A 385 38.73 27.56 -16.32
CA LEU A 385 37.87 26.55 -16.93
C LEU A 385 38.35 26.16 -18.34
N ASP A 386 38.73 27.11 -19.19
CA ASP A 386 39.33 26.81 -20.51
C ASP A 386 40.64 26.02 -20.38
N ALA A 387 41.52 26.37 -19.43
CA ALA A 387 42.77 25.65 -19.16
C ALA A 387 42.56 24.23 -18.58
N VAL A 388 41.34 23.89 -18.15
CA VAL A 388 40.95 22.55 -17.69
C VAL A 388 40.25 21.77 -18.79
N HIS A 389 39.29 22.37 -19.53
CA HIS A 389 38.63 21.73 -20.68
C HIS A 389 39.64 21.38 -21.79
N SER A 390 40.57 22.30 -22.10
CA SER A 390 41.65 22.04 -23.05
C SER A 390 42.59 20.90 -22.65
N ARG A 391 42.57 20.43 -21.40
CA ARG A 391 43.36 19.27 -20.92
C ARG A 391 42.56 17.96 -20.93
N THR A 392 41.24 18.01 -20.97
CA THR A 392 40.41 16.82 -21.23
C THR A 392 40.29 16.51 -22.72
N ASP A 393 40.31 17.53 -23.58
CA ASP A 393 40.05 17.37 -25.02
C ASP A 393 41.33 17.14 -25.85
N SER A 394 42.52 17.42 -25.30
CA SER A 394 43.81 17.38 -26.04
C SER A 394 44.41 15.98 -26.24
N SER A 395 43.63 14.90 -26.18
CA SER A 395 44.12 13.51 -26.34
C SER A 395 43.78 12.87 -27.71
N THR A 396 43.26 13.64 -28.66
CA THR A 396 42.84 13.12 -29.98
C THR A 396 43.19 14.06 -31.12
N HIS A 397 44.33 13.86 -31.79
CA HIS A 397 44.45 13.91 -33.26
C HIS A 397 45.80 13.37 -33.76
N GLY A 398 45.75 12.56 -34.83
CA GLY A 398 46.92 11.85 -35.37
C GLY A 398 46.60 10.61 -36.23
N THR A 399 45.63 10.73 -37.15
CA THR A 399 45.63 10.21 -38.56
C THR A 399 46.25 8.82 -38.89
N ILE A 400 45.68 7.93 -39.74
CA ILE A 400 44.50 7.89 -40.65
C ILE A 400 44.21 6.39 -40.97
N GLY A 401 42.95 5.97 -41.15
CA GLY A 401 42.58 4.66 -41.73
C GLY A 401 41.25 4.07 -41.25
N VAL A 402 40.27 3.89 -42.15
CA VAL A 402 38.84 3.52 -41.96
C VAL A 402 38.56 2.21 -42.76
N PRO A 403 37.52 1.35 -42.54
CA PRO A 403 36.29 1.46 -41.70
C PRO A 403 35.94 0.29 -40.74
N ASP A 404 34.98 0.59 -39.83
CA ASP A 404 33.81 -0.17 -39.34
C ASP A 404 33.86 -1.70 -39.12
N ASP A 405 33.84 -2.11 -37.84
CA ASP A 405 32.63 -2.70 -37.21
C ASP A 405 32.83 -2.79 -35.68
N CYS A 406 32.18 -1.90 -34.93
CA CYS A 406 32.46 -1.69 -33.50
C CYS A 406 31.52 -2.44 -32.55
N ALA A 407 32.11 -3.27 -31.69
CA ALA A 407 31.49 -3.73 -30.43
C ALA A 407 32.54 -3.76 -29.30
N TRP A 408 32.06 -3.81 -28.06
CA TRP A 408 32.80 -4.10 -26.80
C TRP A 408 33.60 -2.96 -26.14
N SER A 409 33.01 -2.37 -25.11
CA SER A 409 33.55 -2.22 -23.74
C SER A 409 35.08 -2.07 -23.56
N ILE A 410 35.54 -0.87 -23.17
CA ILE A 410 36.91 -0.64 -22.68
C ILE A 410 36.94 -0.62 -21.14
N THR A 411 37.68 -1.57 -20.57
CA THR A 411 38.07 -1.57 -19.16
C THR A 411 39.28 -0.66 -18.96
N VAL A 412 39.19 0.33 -18.07
CA VAL A 412 40.33 1.23 -17.78
C VAL A 412 41.32 0.52 -16.85
N GLN A 413 42.50 0.16 -17.38
CA GLN A 413 43.67 -0.11 -16.54
C GLN A 413 44.35 1.19 -16.17
N VAL A 414 44.47 1.46 -14.86
CA VAL A 414 45.21 2.60 -14.31
C VAL A 414 46.71 2.36 -14.46
N ARG A 415 47.46 3.37 -14.89
CA ARG A 415 48.93 3.36 -14.97
C ARG A 415 49.50 4.34 -13.93
N GLU A 416 50.19 3.82 -12.92
CA GLU A 416 50.62 4.55 -11.72
C GLU A 416 51.96 5.31 -11.87
N GLU A 417 52.01 6.48 -12.51
CA GLU A 417 53.24 7.32 -12.48
C GLU A 417 53.00 8.84 -12.32
N ALA A 418 52.39 9.27 -11.19
CA ALA A 418 52.69 10.54 -10.48
C ALA A 418 51.69 10.82 -9.33
N PRO A 419 52.07 10.74 -8.04
CA PRO A 419 51.18 11.10 -6.94
C PRO A 419 51.13 12.64 -6.73
N SER A 420 50.06 13.28 -7.20
CA SER A 420 49.75 14.66 -6.80
C SER A 420 49.17 14.67 -5.37
N PHE A 421 49.84 15.34 -4.44
CA PHE A 421 49.42 15.39 -3.04
C PHE A 421 48.57 16.63 -2.77
N ARG A 422 47.40 16.42 -2.14
CA ARG A 422 46.45 17.48 -1.75
C ARG A 422 46.44 17.62 -0.23
N LYS A 423 46.50 18.85 0.28
CA LYS A 423 46.59 19.12 1.73
C LYS A 423 45.66 20.24 2.17
N CYS A 424 45.10 20.08 3.36
CA CYS A 424 44.36 21.11 4.08
C CYS A 424 45.31 21.90 4.98
N LEU A 425 45.05 23.19 5.10
CA LEU A 425 45.59 24.09 6.11
C LEU A 425 44.42 24.63 6.93
N HIS A 426 44.53 24.66 8.26
CA HIS A 426 43.55 25.34 9.11
C HIS A 426 44.05 26.74 9.52
N PRO A 427 43.61 27.84 8.85
CA PRO A 427 43.88 29.21 9.29
C PRO A 427 43.36 29.48 10.71
N SER A 428 44.06 30.37 11.42
CA SER A 428 43.80 30.69 12.83
C SER A 428 42.55 31.54 13.09
N LYS A 429 41.91 32.08 12.04
CA LYS A 429 40.63 32.80 12.11
C LYS A 429 39.74 32.45 10.91
N PRO A 430 38.52 31.94 11.13
CA PRO A 430 37.51 31.79 10.08
C PRO A 430 37.19 33.11 9.37
N GLY A 431 36.85 33.05 8.08
CA GLY A 431 36.47 34.20 7.25
C GLY A 431 37.63 34.90 6.53
N ASN A 432 38.86 34.38 6.65
CA ASN A 432 40.05 34.91 5.95
C ASN A 432 40.60 33.94 4.89
N GLU A 433 39.88 32.86 4.56
CA GLU A 433 40.34 31.75 3.72
C GLU A 433 40.71 32.24 2.32
N GLN A 434 39.84 33.04 1.68
CA GLN A 434 40.09 33.64 0.37
C GLN A 434 41.26 34.62 0.39
N LYS A 435 41.35 35.49 1.41
CA LYS A 435 42.46 36.46 1.55
C LYS A 435 43.81 35.76 1.73
N ILE A 436 43.83 34.66 2.49
CA ILE A 436 45.02 33.81 2.69
C ILE A 436 45.36 33.05 1.40
N ALA A 437 44.37 32.49 0.70
CA ALA A 437 44.58 31.82 -0.58
C ALA A 437 45.15 32.77 -1.64
N ARG A 438 44.56 33.97 -1.83
CA ARG A 438 45.11 35.01 -2.72
C ARG A 438 46.55 35.38 -2.34
N ARG A 439 46.86 35.57 -1.05
CA ARG A 439 48.23 35.87 -0.59
C ARG A 439 49.23 34.75 -0.93
N ILE A 440 48.80 33.49 -0.89
CA ILE A 440 49.63 32.35 -1.29
C ILE A 440 49.75 32.28 -2.81
N GLN A 441 48.65 32.41 -3.56
CA GLN A 441 48.59 32.35 -5.02
C GLN A 441 49.43 33.45 -5.68
N ARG A 442 49.30 34.72 -5.24
CA ARG A 442 50.16 35.84 -5.69
C ARG A 442 51.65 35.55 -5.50
N ARG A 443 52.04 34.71 -4.53
CA ARG A 443 53.42 34.29 -4.27
C ARG A 443 53.82 32.98 -4.96
N ILE A 444 52.88 32.28 -5.61
CA ILE A 444 53.16 31.20 -6.56
C ILE A 444 53.39 31.81 -7.95
N GLU A 445 52.64 32.87 -8.28
CA GLU A 445 52.66 33.54 -9.58
C GLU A 445 53.76 34.59 -9.72
N ASP A 446 54.23 35.20 -8.62
CA ASP A 446 55.35 36.16 -8.64
C ASP A 446 56.66 35.49 -9.10
N PRO A 447 57.21 35.82 -10.28
CA PRO A 447 58.43 35.20 -10.80
C PRO A 447 59.70 35.63 -10.04
N ARG A 448 59.61 36.59 -9.11
CA ARG A 448 60.69 36.99 -8.20
C ARG A 448 60.72 36.16 -6.92
N SER A 449 59.67 35.36 -6.68
CA SER A 449 59.62 34.43 -5.56
C SER A 449 60.45 33.16 -5.84
N PRO A 450 61.08 32.55 -4.81
CA PRO A 450 61.71 31.24 -4.98
C PRO A 450 60.65 30.18 -5.31
N PRO A 451 60.94 29.17 -6.15
CA PRO A 451 59.95 28.21 -6.63
C PRO A 451 59.34 27.40 -5.46
N LEU A 452 58.10 27.71 -5.09
CA LEU A 452 57.47 27.20 -3.88
C LEU A 452 57.04 25.74 -3.95
N GLY A 453 57.03 25.11 -5.14
CA GLY A 453 56.57 23.72 -5.33
C GLY A 453 55.06 23.49 -5.10
N PHE A 454 54.31 24.58 -4.89
CA PHE A 454 52.85 24.59 -4.87
C PHE A 454 52.33 24.74 -6.30
N VAL A 455 51.29 24.00 -6.64
CA VAL A 455 50.64 24.04 -7.97
C VAL A 455 49.51 25.07 -7.98
N SER A 456 48.73 25.12 -6.90
CA SER A 456 47.62 26.05 -6.72
C SER A 456 47.15 26.10 -5.26
N CYS A 457 46.52 27.21 -4.88
CA CYS A 457 45.93 27.41 -3.55
C CYS A 457 44.48 27.92 -3.66
N HIS A 458 43.57 27.36 -2.86
CA HIS A 458 42.15 27.70 -2.87
C HIS A 458 41.61 27.88 -1.45
N GLY A 459 40.79 28.90 -1.22
CA GLY A 459 40.07 29.12 0.03
C GLY A 459 38.62 29.46 -0.27
N HIS A 460 37.66 28.85 0.43
CA HIS A 460 36.24 29.03 0.16
C HIS A 460 35.48 29.35 1.46
N THR A 461 34.68 30.41 1.45
CA THR A 461 33.93 30.90 2.62
C THR A 461 32.92 29.88 3.16
N GLY A 462 32.36 29.04 2.29
CA GLY A 462 31.51 27.90 2.67
C GLY A 462 32.23 26.74 3.36
N ILE A 463 33.56 26.79 3.50
CA ILE A 463 34.35 25.86 4.33
C ILE A 463 35.21 26.68 5.30
N PRO A 464 34.58 27.30 6.32
CA PRO A 464 35.27 28.19 7.25
C PRO A 464 36.39 27.48 8.01
N GLY A 465 37.52 28.17 8.19
CA GLY A 465 38.70 27.63 8.86
C GLY A 465 39.50 26.62 8.04
N ARG A 466 39.38 26.59 6.70
CA ARG A 466 40.16 25.71 5.81
C ARG A 466 40.67 26.41 4.54
N VAL A 467 41.93 26.16 4.18
CA VAL A 467 42.56 26.54 2.90
C VAL A 467 43.21 25.29 2.29
N PHE A 468 43.02 25.08 1.00
CA PHE A 468 43.44 23.89 0.27
C PHE A 468 44.65 24.21 -0.60
N ILE A 469 45.71 23.38 -0.54
CA ILE A 469 46.89 23.50 -1.42
C ILE A 469 47.12 22.19 -2.17
N VAL A 470 47.40 22.32 -3.46
CA VAL A 470 47.84 21.23 -4.34
C VAL A 470 49.35 21.32 -4.50
N THR A 471 50.05 20.20 -4.29
CA THR A 471 51.53 20.13 -4.32
C THR A 471 52.03 18.90 -5.06
N ASN A 472 53.13 19.04 -5.82
CA ASN A 472 53.75 17.94 -6.56
C ASN A 472 54.63 17.02 -5.67
N GLY A 473 54.27 16.84 -4.40
CA GLY A 473 55.07 16.07 -3.45
C GLY A 473 54.73 16.35 -1.98
N CYS A 474 55.48 15.73 -1.08
CA CYS A 474 55.39 16.04 0.35
C CYS A 474 56.02 17.40 0.68
N LEU A 475 55.24 18.29 1.31
CA LEU A 475 55.73 19.57 1.85
C LEU A 475 57.05 19.44 2.64
N THR A 476 58.09 20.12 2.13
CA THR A 476 59.39 20.31 2.80
C THR A 476 59.23 21.19 4.04
N GLU A 477 60.20 21.14 4.97
CA GLU A 477 60.12 21.97 6.18
C GLU A 477 60.23 23.47 5.87
N GLU A 478 60.96 23.84 4.82
CA GLU A 478 61.04 25.23 4.31
C GLU A 478 59.67 25.73 3.80
N GLN A 479 58.96 24.91 3.01
CA GLN A 479 57.61 25.23 2.55
C GLN A 479 56.63 25.38 3.73
N ARG A 480 56.73 24.50 4.75
CA ARG A 480 55.94 24.62 5.98
C ARG A 480 56.27 25.91 6.74
N GLN A 481 57.55 26.25 6.86
CA GLN A 481 58.00 27.45 7.57
C GLN A 481 57.58 28.74 6.82
N LEU A 482 57.53 28.72 5.49
CA LEU A 482 56.97 29.83 4.71
C LEU A 482 55.47 29.99 4.93
N LEU A 483 54.69 28.89 4.86
CA LEU A 483 53.25 28.92 5.13
C LEU A 483 52.95 29.46 6.54
N ARG A 484 53.71 29.04 7.56
CA ARG A 484 53.65 29.59 8.93
C ARG A 484 53.81 31.11 8.94
N LYS A 485 54.81 31.65 8.22
CA LYS A 485 55.07 33.11 8.13
C LYS A 485 53.98 33.88 7.37
N MET A 486 53.36 33.29 6.35
CA MET A 486 52.41 34.00 5.48
C MET A 486 51.01 34.19 6.09
N ALA A 487 50.56 33.23 6.91
CA ALA A 487 49.16 33.16 7.35
C ALA A 487 48.95 32.66 8.80
N SER A 488 49.99 32.67 9.64
CA SER A 488 49.87 32.46 11.10
C SER A 488 49.17 31.14 11.49
N PHE A 489 49.51 30.05 10.79
CA PHE A 489 49.03 28.70 11.08
C PHE A 489 49.71 28.11 12.31
N LYS A 490 49.01 27.26 13.08
CA LYS A 490 49.64 26.43 14.12
C LYS A 490 50.45 25.31 13.46
N SER A 491 51.53 24.85 14.10
CA SER A 491 52.49 23.90 13.51
C SER A 491 51.86 22.60 13.01
N ASP A 492 50.80 22.15 13.69
CA ASP A 492 50.23 20.81 13.55
C ASP A 492 48.97 20.80 12.66
N SER A 493 48.64 21.95 12.05
CA SER A 493 47.37 22.18 11.37
C SER A 493 47.38 21.88 9.87
N ILE A 494 48.28 21.01 9.41
CA ILE A 494 48.46 20.65 7.99
C ILE A 494 48.16 19.17 7.80
N THR A 495 46.96 18.85 7.34
CA THR A 495 46.51 17.47 7.13
C THR A 495 46.53 17.10 5.64
N PRO A 496 46.97 15.89 5.26
CA PRO A 496 46.69 15.37 3.92
C PRO A 496 45.18 15.12 3.76
N ILE A 497 44.65 15.37 2.58
CA ILE A 497 43.25 15.10 2.22
C ILE A 497 43.26 13.96 1.22
N ASP A 498 42.38 12.97 1.40
CA ASP A 498 42.20 11.89 0.45
C ASP A 498 41.55 12.37 -0.87
N LEU A 499 41.74 11.62 -1.96
CA LEU A 499 41.08 11.92 -3.23
C LEU A 499 39.56 11.95 -3.10
N GLN A 500 38.95 11.01 -2.36
CA GLN A 500 37.49 10.97 -2.20
C GLN A 500 36.97 12.19 -1.43
N GLU A 501 37.56 12.52 -0.27
CA GLU A 501 37.18 13.70 0.51
C GLU A 501 37.32 15.00 -0.33
N PHE A 502 38.35 15.09 -1.17
CA PHE A 502 38.51 16.23 -2.08
C PHE A 502 37.40 16.31 -3.16
N HIS A 503 36.95 15.18 -3.71
CA HIS A 503 35.83 15.16 -4.66
C HIS A 503 34.51 15.57 -3.97
N ASP A 504 34.23 15.02 -2.79
CA ASP A 504 33.04 15.36 -2.00
C ASP A 504 33.02 16.85 -1.61
N LEU A 505 34.17 17.41 -1.21
CA LEU A 505 34.31 18.83 -0.90
C LEU A 505 34.15 19.72 -2.14
N ARG A 506 34.67 19.32 -3.30
CA ARG A 506 34.48 20.04 -4.57
C ARG A 506 33.00 20.08 -4.96
N GLU A 507 32.32 18.94 -4.89
CA GLU A 507 30.89 18.85 -5.18
C GLU A 507 30.05 19.70 -4.21
N ARG A 508 30.41 19.68 -2.91
CA ARG A 508 29.78 20.51 -1.88
C ARG A 508 29.96 22.01 -2.15
N VAL A 509 31.16 22.45 -2.54
CA VAL A 509 31.44 23.86 -2.91
C VAL A 509 30.64 24.26 -4.16
N GLN A 510 30.64 23.41 -5.20
CA GLN A 510 29.92 23.66 -6.45
C GLN A 510 28.39 23.69 -6.27
N LYS A 511 27.87 23.01 -5.24
CA LYS A 511 26.46 23.08 -4.80
C LYS A 511 26.10 24.30 -3.94
N MET A 512 27.08 25.11 -3.48
CA MET A 512 26.86 26.23 -2.55
C MET A 512 26.94 27.63 -3.18
N SER A 513 27.51 27.78 -4.39
CA SER A 513 27.88 29.10 -4.93
C SER A 513 26.76 29.87 -5.65
N VAL A 514 25.85 29.21 -6.37
CA VAL A 514 24.80 29.86 -7.16
C VAL A 514 23.43 29.28 -6.83
N LYS A 515 22.47 30.14 -6.47
CA LYS A 515 21.06 29.73 -6.26
C LYS A 515 20.34 29.63 -7.60
N ARG A 516 19.46 28.65 -7.73
CA ARG A 516 18.63 28.45 -8.93
C ARG A 516 17.29 29.19 -8.80
N PRO A 517 16.60 29.49 -9.91
CA PRO A 517 15.19 29.83 -9.86
C PRO A 517 14.41 28.80 -9.04
N TYR A 518 13.50 29.29 -8.21
CA TYR A 518 12.70 28.57 -7.22
C TYR A 518 13.45 27.96 -6.03
N ASP A 519 14.72 28.35 -5.79
CA ASP A 519 15.37 28.08 -4.51
C ASP A 519 14.84 29.00 -3.39
N TRP A 520 14.73 28.43 -2.20
CA TRP A 520 14.39 29.15 -0.97
C TRP A 520 15.63 29.79 -0.35
N VAL A 521 15.53 31.08 0.00
CA VAL A 521 16.62 31.90 0.54
C VAL A 521 16.15 32.74 1.72
N GLN A 522 17.00 32.92 2.73
CA GLN A 522 16.76 33.89 3.79
C GLN A 522 17.38 35.23 3.41
N ILE A 523 16.58 36.30 3.46
CA ILE A 523 17.00 37.66 3.11
C ILE A 523 17.87 38.22 4.25
N ARG A 524 19.04 38.77 3.93
CA ARG A 524 20.05 39.26 4.90
C ARG A 524 20.10 40.78 5.06
N LYS A 525 19.57 41.53 4.09
CA LYS A 525 19.66 43.00 3.99
C LYS A 525 18.28 43.62 3.69
N GLY A 526 18.13 44.91 3.98
CA GLY A 526 16.88 45.65 3.77
C GLY A 526 15.78 45.31 4.77
N GLU A 527 14.56 45.79 4.49
CA GLU A 527 13.41 45.71 5.41
C GLU A 527 12.90 44.27 5.65
N TYR A 528 13.18 43.37 4.71
CA TYR A 528 12.80 41.95 4.76
C TYR A 528 13.87 41.07 5.44
N LYS A 529 14.88 41.68 6.08
CA LYS A 529 15.96 40.95 6.76
C LYS A 529 15.40 39.91 7.75
N GLY A 530 15.89 38.68 7.63
CA GLY A 530 15.48 37.52 8.42
C GLY A 530 14.31 36.73 7.83
N GLN A 531 13.56 37.29 6.87
CA GLN A 531 12.43 36.63 6.23
C GLN A 531 12.88 35.66 5.13
N ILE A 532 12.02 34.69 4.82
CA ILE A 532 12.19 33.78 3.69
C ILE A 532 11.70 34.47 2.41
N GLY A 533 12.50 34.36 1.35
CA GLY A 533 12.14 34.69 -0.02
C GLY A 533 12.33 33.50 -0.95
N LEU A 534 11.70 33.56 -2.11
CA LEU A 534 11.85 32.60 -3.21
C LEU A 534 12.60 33.28 -4.36
N VAL A 535 13.65 32.66 -4.89
CA VAL A 535 14.34 33.18 -6.08
C VAL A 535 13.40 33.07 -7.28
N SER A 536 12.93 34.19 -7.82
CA SER A 536 12.05 34.22 -9.00
C SER A 536 12.86 34.04 -10.29
N SER A 537 13.96 34.78 -10.42
CA SER A 537 14.89 34.65 -11.54
C SER A 537 16.33 34.99 -11.13
N VAL A 538 17.27 34.54 -11.95
CA VAL A 538 18.69 34.93 -11.89
C VAL A 538 18.99 35.60 -13.22
N ARG A 539 19.48 36.85 -13.19
CA ARG A 539 19.57 37.69 -14.39
C ARG A 539 20.88 37.53 -15.18
N ASP A 540 21.92 37.06 -14.51
CA ASP A 540 23.27 36.91 -15.07
C ASP A 540 23.90 35.64 -14.47
N GLU A 541 24.73 34.95 -15.24
CA GLU A 541 25.44 33.74 -14.81
C GLU A 541 26.82 34.04 -14.20
N LYS A 542 27.37 35.25 -14.42
CA LYS A 542 28.70 35.65 -13.96
C LYS A 542 28.68 36.40 -12.63
N ASP A 543 27.97 37.52 -12.56
CA ASP A 543 27.57 38.19 -11.31
C ASP A 543 26.08 37.91 -11.04
N PRO A 544 25.73 36.82 -10.33
CA PRO A 544 24.34 36.40 -10.20
C PRO A 544 23.50 37.40 -9.41
N ARG A 545 22.75 38.22 -10.15
CA ARG A 545 21.73 39.14 -9.64
C ARG A 545 20.40 38.41 -9.53
N TYR A 546 19.91 38.27 -8.31
CA TYR A 546 18.69 37.55 -7.95
C TYR A 546 17.49 38.50 -7.89
N ASP A 547 16.40 38.15 -8.59
CA ASP A 547 15.08 38.70 -8.31
C ASP A 547 14.42 37.83 -7.25
N ILE A 548 14.13 38.38 -6.07
CA ILE A 548 13.63 37.62 -4.91
C ILE A 548 12.18 38.01 -4.65
N LEU A 549 11.27 37.03 -4.76
CA LEU A 549 9.88 37.14 -4.37
C LEU A 549 9.77 37.07 -2.84
N THR A 550 9.07 38.01 -2.23
CA THR A 550 8.84 38.07 -0.78
C THR A 550 7.41 38.56 -0.47
N VAL A 551 6.87 38.10 0.66
CA VAL A 551 5.53 38.50 1.14
C VAL A 551 5.68 39.64 2.14
N PRO A 552 4.99 40.78 1.96
CA PRO A 552 5.02 41.88 2.92
C PRO A 552 4.48 41.47 4.30
N LYS A 553 5.34 41.50 5.33
CA LYS A 553 4.88 41.49 6.72
C LYS A 553 4.47 42.91 7.10
N SER A 554 3.17 43.13 7.31
CA SER A 554 2.64 44.45 7.68
C SER A 554 3.27 44.93 9.00
N ARG A 555 3.83 46.15 9.01
CA ARG A 555 4.30 46.81 10.24
C ARG A 555 3.09 47.33 11.04
N GLY A 556 2.42 46.44 11.77
CA GLY A 556 1.36 46.80 12.70
C GLY A 556 0.52 45.60 13.14
N PRO A 557 -0.29 45.74 14.22
CA PRO A 557 -1.25 44.73 14.65
C PRO A 557 -2.50 44.80 13.74
N LEU A 558 -2.33 44.42 12.48
CA LEU A 558 -3.45 44.22 11.56
C LEU A 558 -3.93 42.76 11.65
N ASP A 559 -5.21 42.58 11.37
CA ASP A 559 -5.87 41.27 11.33
C ASP A 559 -5.11 40.33 10.36
N PRO A 560 -4.73 39.10 10.76
CA PRO A 560 -4.03 38.16 9.88
C PRO A 560 -4.71 37.91 8.53
N GLN A 561 -6.03 38.10 8.43
CA GLN A 561 -6.74 37.98 7.16
C GLN A 561 -6.45 39.14 6.18
N GLN A 562 -6.11 40.34 6.67
CA GLN A 562 -5.81 41.49 5.82
C GLN A 562 -4.41 41.44 5.18
N THR A 563 -3.46 40.71 5.79
CA THR A 563 -2.13 40.49 5.19
C THR A 563 -2.16 39.62 3.93
N LEU A 564 -3.15 38.74 3.77
CA LEU A 564 -3.25 37.78 2.66
C LEU A 564 -3.58 38.45 1.31
N PHE A 565 -4.08 39.68 1.31
CA PHE A 565 -4.42 40.43 0.09
C PHE A 565 -3.35 41.41 -0.38
N GLN A 566 -2.19 41.48 0.29
CA GLN A 566 -1.10 42.36 -0.14
C GLN A 566 -0.35 41.75 -1.33
N LYS A 567 -0.30 42.50 -2.44
CA LYS A 567 0.40 42.11 -3.67
C LYS A 567 1.86 41.75 -3.34
N PRO A 568 2.40 40.62 -3.84
CA PRO A 568 3.75 40.21 -3.50
C PRO A 568 4.79 41.23 -3.97
N HIS A 569 5.89 41.33 -3.22
CA HIS A 569 6.99 42.23 -3.54
C HIS A 569 8.15 41.46 -4.17
N ILE A 570 8.62 41.94 -5.33
CA ILE A 570 9.80 41.39 -6.01
C ILE A 570 10.98 42.34 -5.77
N LEU A 571 11.93 41.89 -4.94
CA LEU A 571 13.21 42.55 -4.74
C LEU A 571 14.11 42.27 -5.95
N LYS A 572 14.05 43.14 -6.95
CA LYS A 572 14.80 42.97 -8.21
C LYS A 572 16.31 43.22 -8.05
N GLY A 573 17.11 42.47 -8.79
CA GLY A 573 18.53 42.73 -9.05
C GLY A 573 19.45 42.70 -7.81
N LYS A 574 19.17 41.84 -6.83
CA LYS A 574 19.95 41.76 -5.58
C LYS A 574 21.18 40.88 -5.75
N ASP A 575 22.33 41.36 -5.29
CA ASP A 575 23.58 40.59 -5.28
C ASP A 575 23.52 39.42 -4.26
N ALA A 576 24.48 38.50 -4.34
CA ALA A 576 24.57 37.33 -3.47
C ALA A 576 24.68 37.65 -1.96
N SER A 577 25.08 38.87 -1.57
CA SER A 577 25.18 39.26 -0.15
C SER A 577 23.82 39.61 0.48
N TRP A 578 22.76 39.80 -0.33
CA TRP A 578 21.39 39.97 0.16
C TRP A 578 20.74 38.65 0.61
N ILE A 579 21.33 37.48 0.31
CA ILE A 579 20.73 36.17 0.56
C ILE A 579 21.64 35.22 1.35
N SER A 580 21.03 34.20 1.95
CA SER A 580 21.74 33.07 2.54
C SER A 580 22.36 32.18 1.45
N GLN A 581 23.67 31.93 1.51
CA GLN A 581 24.32 30.93 0.65
C GLN A 581 23.97 29.48 1.06
N GLY A 582 23.69 29.22 2.35
CA GLY A 582 23.18 27.94 2.83
C GLY A 582 21.78 27.59 2.29
N ILE A 583 21.34 26.34 2.48
CA ILE A 583 19.97 25.92 2.20
C ILE A 583 19.06 26.58 3.24
N SER A 584 18.14 27.44 2.81
CA SER A 584 17.07 27.92 3.69
C SER A 584 15.88 26.97 3.61
N HIS A 585 15.27 26.73 4.76
CA HIS A 585 14.10 25.87 4.87
C HIS A 585 12.90 26.75 5.23
N PRO A 586 11.91 26.91 4.34
CA PRO A 586 10.70 27.65 4.67
C PRO A 586 9.89 26.90 5.74
N THR A 587 9.24 27.63 6.64
CA THR A 587 8.24 27.06 7.54
C THR A 587 6.94 26.77 6.77
N LEU A 588 6.02 26.00 7.35
CA LEU A 588 4.71 25.76 6.73
C LEU A 588 3.93 27.07 6.51
N ASP A 589 4.07 28.04 7.41
CA ASP A 589 3.42 29.35 7.28
C ASP A 589 4.07 30.24 6.21
N ASP A 590 5.40 30.16 6.04
CA ASP A 590 6.05 30.74 4.85
C ASP A 590 5.49 30.09 3.59
N ILE A 591 5.49 28.74 3.50
CA ILE A 591 5.01 28.00 2.32
C ILE A 591 3.57 28.38 1.97
N ARG A 592 2.67 28.48 2.95
CA ARG A 592 1.28 28.94 2.78
C ARG A 592 1.20 30.34 2.17
N SER A 593 2.01 31.27 2.68
CA SER A 593 2.07 32.65 2.20
C SER A 593 2.50 32.73 0.73
N PHE A 594 3.41 31.85 0.30
CA PHE A 594 3.82 31.75 -1.10
C PHE A 594 2.87 30.90 -1.97
N ALA A 595 2.13 29.94 -1.39
CA ALA A 595 1.24 29.03 -2.11
C ALA A 595 0.02 29.72 -2.74
N GLN A 596 -0.34 30.89 -2.24
CA GLN A 596 -1.44 31.72 -2.77
C GLN A 596 -1.00 32.61 -3.93
N LEU A 597 0.31 32.71 -4.22
CA LEU A 597 0.84 33.58 -5.26
C LEU A 597 0.85 32.86 -6.62
N ALA A 598 0.14 33.42 -7.59
CA ALA A 598 0.07 32.88 -8.96
C ALA A 598 1.45 32.80 -9.68
N GLU A 599 2.45 33.52 -9.17
CA GLU A 599 3.84 33.53 -9.68
C GLU A 599 4.65 32.30 -9.22
N VAL A 600 4.15 31.51 -8.26
CA VAL A 600 4.85 30.35 -7.69
C VAL A 600 4.28 29.04 -8.28
N PRO A 601 5.07 28.25 -9.03
CA PRO A 601 4.56 27.00 -9.60
C PRO A 601 4.11 26.01 -8.51
N PRO A 602 2.94 25.33 -8.64
CA PRO A 602 2.44 24.40 -7.63
C PRO A 602 3.40 23.27 -7.26
N GLN A 603 4.28 22.87 -8.18
CA GLN A 603 5.33 21.87 -7.95
C GLN A 603 6.38 22.32 -6.92
N VAL A 604 6.71 23.62 -6.89
CA VAL A 604 7.65 24.22 -5.93
C VAL A 604 7.04 24.20 -4.53
N VAL A 605 5.76 24.57 -4.43
CA VAL A 605 4.96 24.49 -3.19
C VAL A 605 4.87 23.06 -2.70
N ALA A 606 4.53 22.09 -3.56
CA ALA A 606 4.43 20.67 -3.21
C ALA A 606 5.77 20.11 -2.70
N LYS A 607 6.89 20.46 -3.34
CA LYS A 607 8.24 20.08 -2.90
C LYS A 607 8.61 20.72 -1.56
N ALA A 608 8.25 21.99 -1.34
CA ALA A 608 8.49 22.66 -0.07
C ALA A 608 7.65 22.03 1.07
N ARG A 609 6.38 21.72 0.82
CA ARG A 609 5.49 20.98 1.73
C ARG A 609 6.06 19.61 2.10
N ALA A 610 6.51 18.83 1.11
CA ALA A 610 7.12 17.53 1.36
C ALA A 610 8.37 17.63 2.25
N ASN A 611 9.26 18.60 1.98
CA ASN A 611 10.45 18.85 2.81
C ASN A 611 10.11 19.33 4.23
N ALA A 612 9.03 20.10 4.41
CA ALA A 612 8.57 20.55 5.72
C ALA A 612 7.94 19.40 6.52
N ALA A 613 7.10 18.57 5.90
CA ALA A 613 6.53 17.37 6.51
C ALA A 613 7.60 16.32 6.86
N ALA A 614 8.65 16.20 6.05
CA ALA A 614 9.79 15.34 6.37
C ALA A 614 10.63 15.87 7.57
N LYS A 615 10.58 17.18 7.87
CA LYS A 615 11.20 17.76 9.07
C LYS A 615 10.36 17.59 10.34
N SER A 616 9.06 17.32 10.24
CA SER A 616 8.21 17.01 11.40
C SER A 616 8.24 15.54 11.82
N LEU A 617 9.01 14.70 11.10
CA LEU A 617 9.22 13.31 11.48
C LEU A 617 9.98 13.20 12.82
N LYS A 618 9.76 12.10 13.53
CA LYS A 618 10.46 11.68 14.74
C LYS A 618 11.07 10.28 14.56
N ALA A 619 11.99 9.90 15.45
CA ALA A 619 12.43 8.50 15.54
C ALA A 619 11.25 7.60 15.96
N GLY A 620 11.07 6.48 15.26
CA GLY A 620 9.91 5.59 15.38
C GLY A 620 8.83 5.80 14.30
N ASP A 621 8.82 6.95 13.61
CA ASP A 621 7.81 7.23 12.59
C ASP A 621 7.92 6.31 11.37
N ARG A 622 6.80 6.09 10.70
CA ARG A 622 6.75 5.33 9.43
C ARG A 622 6.87 6.27 8.24
N VAL A 623 7.73 5.92 7.30
CA VAL A 623 7.97 6.67 6.07
C VAL A 623 7.92 5.78 4.84
N LYS A 624 7.57 6.39 3.70
CA LYS A 624 7.70 5.79 2.37
C LYS A 624 8.81 6.51 1.63
N ILE A 625 9.76 5.74 1.09
CA ILE A 625 10.87 6.26 0.29
C ILE A 625 10.31 6.70 -1.06
N THR A 626 10.57 7.93 -1.48
CA THR A 626 10.03 8.53 -2.71
C THR A 626 11.02 8.53 -3.87
N ALA A 627 12.33 8.48 -3.58
CA ALA A 627 13.41 8.52 -4.58
C ALA A 627 14.56 7.54 -4.26
N GLY A 628 15.46 7.34 -5.22
CA GLY A 628 16.62 6.44 -5.10
C GLY A 628 16.28 4.95 -5.30
N ALA A 629 17.28 4.08 -5.08
CA ALA A 629 17.19 2.65 -5.37
C ALA A 629 16.14 1.88 -4.53
N SER A 630 15.72 2.45 -3.40
CA SER A 630 14.69 1.88 -2.51
C SER A 630 13.32 2.58 -2.65
N ALA A 631 13.12 3.43 -3.66
CA ALA A 631 11.85 4.12 -3.91
C ALA A 631 10.65 3.16 -3.91
N GLY A 632 9.55 3.59 -3.30
CA GLY A 632 8.36 2.78 -3.07
C GLY A 632 8.37 1.96 -1.78
N SER A 633 9.54 1.68 -1.20
CA SER A 633 9.67 0.89 0.04
C SER A 633 9.18 1.65 1.27
N LEU A 634 8.67 0.90 2.25
CA LEU A 634 8.34 1.41 3.58
C LEU A 634 9.54 1.22 4.53
N ALA A 635 9.79 2.22 5.35
CA ALA A 635 10.84 2.19 6.37
C ALA A 635 10.36 2.83 7.68
N ILE A 636 11.08 2.55 8.77
CA ILE A 636 10.87 3.18 10.08
C ILE A 636 12.06 4.11 10.34
N VAL A 637 11.80 5.34 10.78
CA VAL A 637 12.84 6.31 11.11
C VAL A 637 13.58 5.86 12.37
N ASP A 638 14.91 5.82 12.30
CA ASP A 638 15.77 5.46 13.43
C ASP A 638 16.44 6.70 14.04
N SER A 639 17.02 7.57 13.22
CA SER A 639 17.56 8.86 13.65
C SER A 639 17.50 9.90 12.53
N ILE A 640 17.22 11.17 12.86
CA ILE A 640 17.13 12.28 11.91
C ILE A 640 18.33 13.22 12.11
N HIS A 641 18.96 13.64 11.01
CA HIS A 641 20.02 14.65 10.94
C HIS A 641 19.52 15.86 10.13
N GLU A 642 20.32 16.94 10.04
CA GLU A 642 19.87 18.21 9.42
C GLU A 642 19.37 18.08 7.97
N THR A 643 19.98 17.20 7.18
CA THR A 643 19.69 17.00 5.75
C THR A 643 19.47 15.53 5.35
N SER A 644 19.76 14.59 6.25
CA SER A 644 19.64 13.15 6.02
C SER A 644 18.88 12.45 7.14
N ILE A 645 18.35 11.28 6.82
CA ILE A 645 17.55 10.45 7.72
C ILE A 645 18.03 9.02 7.66
N ASN A 646 18.34 8.44 8.82
CA ASN A 646 18.64 7.02 8.95
C ASN A 646 17.30 6.30 9.16
N VAL A 647 17.01 5.34 8.28
CA VAL A 647 15.79 4.55 8.33
C VAL A 647 16.12 3.06 8.31
N ARG A 648 15.35 2.25 9.05
CA ARG A 648 15.44 0.80 9.07
C ARG A 648 14.35 0.22 8.17
N LEU A 649 14.70 -0.57 7.16
CA LEU A 649 13.76 -1.21 6.23
C LEU A 649 13.28 -2.55 6.81
N PRO A 650 12.00 -2.70 7.23
CA PRO A 650 11.53 -3.92 7.89
C PRO A 650 11.59 -5.19 7.03
N SER A 651 11.61 -5.05 5.70
CA SER A 651 11.66 -6.17 4.77
C SER A 651 13.00 -6.92 4.77
N HIS A 652 14.09 -6.25 5.16
CA HIS A 652 15.45 -6.80 5.09
C HIS A 652 16.26 -6.62 6.39
N GLY A 653 15.78 -5.82 7.34
CA GLY A 653 16.53 -5.44 8.55
C GLY A 653 17.67 -4.46 8.29
N THR A 654 17.89 -4.07 7.03
CA THR A 654 18.96 -3.16 6.60
C THR A 654 18.65 -1.71 7.03
N GLU A 655 19.68 -1.02 7.49
CA GLU A 655 19.65 0.42 7.76
C GLU A 655 20.16 1.19 6.55
N ALA A 656 19.51 2.29 6.21
CA ALA A 656 19.84 3.14 5.07
C ALA A 656 19.83 4.61 5.48
N THR A 657 20.86 5.35 5.07
CA THR A 657 20.90 6.82 5.17
C THR A 657 20.36 7.40 3.86
N LEU A 658 19.26 8.14 3.94
CA LEU A 658 18.58 8.79 2.82
C LEU A 658 18.63 10.31 2.97
N LEU A 659 18.37 11.07 1.91
CA LEU A 659 18.10 12.51 2.04
C LEU A 659 16.70 12.71 2.63
N LEU A 660 16.54 13.77 3.43
CA LEU A 660 15.25 14.11 4.03
C LEU A 660 14.17 14.45 2.97
N SER A 661 14.58 14.86 1.77
CA SER A 661 13.69 15.08 0.61
C SER A 661 13.16 13.80 -0.03
N ASP A 662 13.79 12.66 0.25
CA ASP A 662 13.59 11.40 -0.48
C ASP A 662 12.69 10.44 0.32
N VAL A 663 12.03 10.97 1.36
CA VAL A 663 11.05 10.30 2.21
C VAL A 663 9.79 11.15 2.36
N ARG A 664 8.62 10.50 2.49
CA ARG A 664 7.37 11.13 2.95
C ARG A 664 6.77 10.34 4.11
N PRO A 665 6.01 10.96 5.04
CA PRO A 665 5.23 10.23 6.04
C PRO A 665 4.38 9.12 5.42
N SER A 666 4.29 7.97 6.09
CA SER A 666 3.51 6.82 5.61
C SER A 666 2.63 6.25 6.71
N PHE A 667 1.35 6.58 6.63
CA PHE A 667 0.35 6.19 7.61
C PHE A 667 -0.23 4.80 7.34
N ARG A 668 -1.02 4.31 8.31
CA ARG A 668 -1.91 3.15 8.24
C ARG A 668 -3.28 3.52 8.83
N VAL A 669 -4.30 2.74 8.49
CA VAL A 669 -5.59 2.80 9.19
C VAL A 669 -5.36 2.46 10.66
N GLY A 670 -5.96 3.25 11.56
CA GLY A 670 -5.75 3.19 13.01
C GLY A 670 -4.63 4.09 13.54
N ASP A 671 -3.93 4.86 12.70
CA ASP A 671 -2.98 5.87 13.18
C ASP A 671 -3.71 7.14 13.66
N TYR A 672 -3.23 7.74 14.76
CA TYR A 672 -3.67 9.06 15.23
C TYR A 672 -2.75 10.15 14.65
N VAL A 673 -3.35 11.19 14.08
CA VAL A 673 -2.62 12.22 13.31
C VAL A 673 -3.15 13.62 13.60
N ARG A 674 -2.29 14.62 13.38
CA ARG A 674 -2.64 16.04 13.36
C ARG A 674 -2.39 16.65 11.99
N THR A 675 -3.31 17.46 11.51
CA THR A 675 -3.17 18.27 10.31
C THR A 675 -2.23 19.45 10.56
N VAL A 676 -1.10 19.47 9.86
CA VAL A 676 -0.07 20.51 9.92
C VAL A 676 -0.17 21.55 8.79
N ASP A 677 -0.88 21.25 7.70
CA ASP A 677 -1.14 22.21 6.62
C ASP A 677 -2.54 22.06 6.00
N GLY A 678 -3.04 23.13 5.36
CA GLY A 678 -4.42 23.27 4.88
C GLY A 678 -5.29 24.12 5.80
N GLU A 679 -6.58 24.20 5.45
CA GLU A 679 -7.61 24.99 6.16
C GLU A 679 -7.89 24.46 7.57
N GLN A 680 -7.87 23.13 7.73
CA GLN A 680 -8.09 22.45 9.00
C GLN A 680 -6.80 22.35 9.84
N LEU A 681 -6.04 23.44 9.96
CA LEU A 681 -4.79 23.45 10.74
C LEU A 681 -5.03 23.07 12.20
N GLY A 682 -4.22 22.17 12.73
CA GLY A 682 -4.29 21.74 14.13
C GLY A 682 -5.40 20.71 14.41
N PHE A 683 -6.24 20.40 13.42
CA PHE A 683 -7.21 19.30 13.48
C PHE A 683 -6.54 17.98 13.82
N THR A 684 -7.14 17.16 14.69
CA THR A 684 -6.62 15.86 15.12
C THR A 684 -7.66 14.77 14.95
N GLY A 685 -7.27 13.60 14.46
CA GLY A 685 -8.19 12.48 14.32
C GLY A 685 -7.53 11.15 13.96
N TRP A 686 -8.35 10.14 13.75
CA TRP A 686 -7.92 8.77 13.45
C TRP A 686 -8.00 8.47 11.95
N ILE A 687 -6.96 7.89 11.38
CA ILE A 687 -6.99 7.48 9.97
C ILE A 687 -7.89 6.26 9.82
N ILE A 688 -8.96 6.41 9.04
CA ILE A 688 -9.96 5.37 8.75
C ILE A 688 -9.84 4.80 7.34
N GLY A 689 -9.13 5.48 6.44
CA GLY A 689 -8.96 5.05 5.05
C GLY A 689 -7.74 5.66 4.39
N LEU A 690 -7.15 4.91 3.46
CA LEU A 690 -6.01 5.32 2.64
C LEU A 690 -6.32 5.03 1.18
N HIS A 691 -6.36 6.09 0.38
CA HIS A 691 -6.37 6.03 -1.07
C HIS A 691 -4.98 6.46 -1.58
N SER A 692 -4.66 6.25 -2.86
CA SER A 692 -3.26 6.21 -3.35
C SER A 692 -2.38 7.41 -2.97
N ASP A 693 -2.97 8.61 -2.92
CA ASP A 693 -2.32 9.84 -2.41
C ASP A 693 -3.22 10.65 -1.47
N GLU A 694 -4.27 10.05 -0.90
CA GLU A 694 -5.25 10.69 -0.01
C GLU A 694 -5.47 9.88 1.27
N VAL A 695 -5.68 10.59 2.39
CA VAL A 695 -5.81 10.04 3.73
C VAL A 695 -7.12 10.52 4.34
N ASN A 696 -8.03 9.61 4.65
CA ASN A 696 -9.30 9.91 5.29
C ASN A 696 -9.14 9.84 6.81
N VAL A 697 -9.27 10.98 7.48
CA VAL A 697 -9.13 11.14 8.93
C VAL A 697 -10.51 11.43 9.52
N PHE A 698 -10.91 10.63 10.50
CA PHE A 698 -12.15 10.77 11.25
C PHE A 698 -11.93 11.65 12.48
N ASP A 699 -12.76 12.69 12.62
CA ASP A 699 -12.84 13.49 13.84
C ASP A 699 -13.72 12.80 14.89
N ASN A 700 -13.17 12.58 16.08
CA ASN A 700 -13.97 12.10 17.22
C ASN A 700 -14.84 13.22 17.84
N GLY A 701 -14.52 14.50 17.61
CA GLY A 701 -15.24 15.65 18.11
C GLY A 701 -16.47 16.00 17.26
N SER A 702 -16.28 16.25 15.97
CA SER A 702 -17.36 16.61 15.03
C SER A 702 -18.05 15.43 14.35
N LEU A 703 -17.50 14.21 14.46
CA LEU A 703 -17.95 13.01 13.72
C LEU A 703 -17.85 13.13 12.18
N VAL A 704 -17.08 14.10 11.68
CA VAL A 704 -16.85 14.33 10.25
C VAL A 704 -15.60 13.59 9.77
N ILE A 705 -15.64 13.11 8.53
CA ILE A 705 -14.48 12.55 7.83
C ILE A 705 -13.87 13.66 6.98
N HIS A 706 -12.58 13.94 7.18
CA HIS A 706 -11.82 14.91 6.40
C HIS A 706 -10.77 14.18 5.55
N THR A 707 -10.66 14.54 4.28
CA THR A 707 -9.66 13.99 3.35
C THR A 707 -8.47 14.93 3.25
N PHE A 708 -7.26 14.39 3.46
CA PHE A 708 -6.00 15.14 3.45
C PHE A 708 -4.94 14.46 2.58
N LEU A 709 -4.01 15.23 2.03
CA LEU A 709 -2.78 14.66 1.45
C LEU A 709 -1.84 14.19 2.58
N PRO A 710 -1.03 13.12 2.39
CA PRO A 710 -0.05 12.68 3.37
C PRO A 710 0.96 13.74 3.83
N THR A 711 1.21 14.77 3.01
CA THR A 711 2.11 15.89 3.34
C THR A 711 1.45 16.99 4.19
N GLN A 712 0.12 16.91 4.40
CA GLN A 712 -0.63 17.81 5.28
C GLN A 712 -0.78 17.25 6.70
N LEU A 713 -0.35 16.01 6.95
CA LEU A 713 -0.50 15.30 8.21
C LEU A 713 0.87 15.03 8.86
N ALA A 714 0.88 15.04 10.19
CA ALA A 714 1.98 14.54 11.01
C ALA A 714 1.44 13.51 12.04
N PHE A 715 2.31 12.60 12.48
CA PHE A 715 2.00 11.72 13.60
C PHE A 715 1.84 12.55 14.88
N GLU A 716 0.74 12.36 15.58
CA GLU A 716 0.52 12.99 16.89
C GLU A 716 0.66 11.91 17.97
N ASP A 717 1.49 12.18 18.97
CA ASP A 717 1.58 11.31 20.15
C ASP A 717 0.21 11.33 20.83
N LEU A 718 -0.36 10.15 21.13
CA LEU A 718 -1.70 10.07 21.71
C LEU A 718 -1.78 10.95 22.96
N PRO A 719 -2.66 11.96 22.99
CA PRO A 719 -2.85 12.74 24.19
C PRO A 719 -3.47 11.79 25.22
N PHE A 720 -2.73 11.61 26.33
CA PHE A 720 -3.04 10.77 27.50
C PHE A 720 -3.27 9.26 27.27
N VAL A 721 -2.82 8.45 28.25
CA VAL A 721 -3.10 7.01 28.33
C VAL A 721 -4.58 6.84 28.69
N LEU A 722 -5.43 6.63 27.69
CA LEU A 722 -6.85 6.35 27.87
C LEU A 722 -7.07 4.90 28.29
N GLU A 723 -7.06 4.66 29.59
CA GLU A 723 -7.22 3.30 30.15
C GLU A 723 -8.68 2.78 30.09
N ASN A 724 -9.68 3.64 29.82
CA ASN A 724 -11.10 3.26 29.76
C ASN A 724 -11.97 4.17 28.85
N VAL A 725 -11.98 3.96 27.53
CA VAL A 725 -13.03 4.49 26.62
C VAL A 725 -13.44 3.41 25.61
N GLN A 726 -14.74 3.10 25.54
CA GLN A 726 -15.28 2.19 24.53
C GLN A 726 -15.38 2.86 23.15
N PRO A 727 -15.14 2.12 22.04
CA PRO A 727 -15.30 2.66 20.69
C PRO A 727 -16.79 2.90 20.35
N VAL A 728 -17.09 4.05 19.75
CA VAL A 728 -18.46 4.44 19.37
C VAL A 728 -18.81 3.94 17.96
N HIS A 729 -20.10 3.63 17.76
CA HIS A 729 -20.65 2.87 16.63
C HIS A 729 -20.49 3.46 15.22
N ALA A 730 -20.41 2.58 14.22
CA ALA A 730 -20.26 2.89 12.80
C ALA A 730 -21.54 3.34 12.05
N SER A 731 -22.72 3.36 12.69
CA SER A 731 -24.01 3.55 11.97
C SER A 731 -24.26 4.96 11.43
N ALA A 732 -23.49 5.96 11.85
CA ALA A 732 -23.60 7.34 11.33
C ALA A 732 -22.98 7.50 9.93
N VAL A 733 -22.04 6.62 9.56
CA VAL A 733 -21.26 6.73 8.31
C VAL A 733 -22.08 6.37 7.06
N GLU A 734 -23.10 5.51 7.20
CA GLU A 734 -23.92 5.06 6.07
C GLU A 734 -24.96 6.10 5.59
N GLN A 735 -25.47 6.96 6.48
CA GLN A 735 -26.56 7.88 6.14
C GLN A 735 -26.11 9.12 5.36
N ILE A 736 -24.86 9.56 5.54
CA ILE A 736 -24.36 10.83 4.96
C ILE A 736 -23.84 10.61 3.52
N ARG A 737 -23.29 9.42 3.23
CA ARG A 737 -22.77 9.05 1.90
C ARG A 737 -23.81 9.14 0.78
N TYR A 738 -25.09 8.99 1.14
CA TYR A 738 -26.23 8.92 0.22
C TYR A 738 -26.55 10.23 -0.51
N HIS A 739 -26.15 11.38 0.03
CA HIS A 739 -26.62 12.69 -0.46
C HIS A 739 -25.65 13.43 -1.40
N GLU A 740 -24.36 13.04 -1.41
CA GLU A 740 -23.34 13.74 -2.21
C GLU A 740 -23.15 13.14 -3.62
N GLU A 741 -23.52 11.87 -3.81
CA GLU A 741 -23.47 11.18 -5.11
C GLU A 741 -24.67 11.52 -6.01
N GLU A 742 -25.78 12.01 -5.42
CA GLU A 742 -27.00 12.40 -6.14
C GLU A 742 -26.75 13.58 -7.11
N LEU A 743 -25.92 14.55 -6.72
CA LEU A 743 -25.68 15.80 -7.47
C LEU A 743 -24.65 15.70 -8.61
N LYS A 744 -23.78 14.68 -8.61
CA LYS A 744 -22.68 14.55 -9.59
C LYS A 744 -23.06 13.73 -10.83
N ASN A 745 -24.09 12.88 -10.73
CA ASN A 745 -24.43 11.89 -11.76
C ASN A 745 -25.35 12.41 -12.88
N ASP A 746 -26.23 13.38 -12.59
CA ASP A 746 -27.19 13.90 -13.58
C ASP A 746 -26.53 14.63 -14.77
N ALA A 747 -25.36 15.26 -14.56
CA ALA A 747 -24.67 16.02 -15.59
C ALA A 747 -23.98 15.12 -16.66
N ALA A 748 -23.44 13.96 -16.25
CA ALA A 748 -22.71 13.08 -17.16
C ALA A 748 -23.64 12.28 -18.09
N LEU A 749 -24.77 11.80 -17.54
CA LEU A 749 -25.69 10.88 -18.24
C LEU A 749 -26.44 11.53 -19.42
N SER A 750 -26.51 12.87 -19.46
CA SER A 750 -27.17 13.61 -20.55
C SER A 750 -26.34 13.68 -21.83
N LEU A 751 -25.01 13.57 -21.75
CA LEU A 751 -24.11 13.77 -22.89
C LEU A 751 -23.97 12.49 -23.74
N GLU A 752 -23.84 11.34 -23.08
CA GLU A 752 -23.63 10.05 -23.76
C GLU A 752 -24.86 9.58 -24.55
N LYS A 753 -26.07 9.83 -24.01
CA LYS A 753 -27.34 9.51 -24.68
C LYS A 753 -27.60 10.32 -25.95
N GLN A 754 -26.94 11.47 -26.14
CA GLN A 754 -27.01 12.23 -27.40
C GLN A 754 -26.10 11.63 -28.48
N LEU A 755 -24.91 11.15 -28.13
CA LEU A 755 -23.93 10.59 -29.07
C LEU A 755 -24.38 9.25 -29.69
N MET A 756 -25.08 8.40 -28.93
CA MET A 756 -25.58 7.11 -29.39
C MET A 756 -26.66 7.20 -30.50
N ARG A 757 -27.38 8.32 -30.61
CA ARG A 757 -28.55 8.44 -31.51
C ARG A 757 -28.21 8.85 -32.94
N SER A 758 -26.98 9.22 -33.24
CA SER A 758 -26.59 9.83 -34.53
C SER A 758 -25.72 8.97 -35.45
N ASN A 759 -25.36 7.73 -35.07
CA ASN A 759 -24.47 6.88 -35.87
C ASN A 759 -25.25 5.93 -36.82
N PRO A 760 -25.27 6.16 -38.15
CA PRO A 760 -26.00 5.32 -39.11
C PRO A 760 -25.38 3.92 -39.29
N LEU A 761 -24.10 3.72 -38.96
CA LEU A 761 -23.39 2.45 -39.12
C LEU A 761 -23.51 1.52 -37.90
N SER A 762 -24.11 2.00 -36.80
CA SER A 762 -24.27 1.25 -35.53
C SER A 762 -24.91 -0.13 -35.71
N HIS A 763 -25.80 -0.30 -36.70
CA HIS A 763 -26.48 -1.57 -37.01
C HIS A 763 -25.55 -2.70 -37.49
N TRP A 764 -24.31 -2.40 -37.88
CA TRP A 764 -23.31 -3.41 -38.23
C TRP A 764 -22.60 -3.98 -37.01
N VAL A 765 -22.52 -3.26 -35.90
CA VAL A 765 -21.84 -3.74 -34.68
C VAL A 765 -22.52 -5.00 -34.19
N SER A 766 -21.71 -6.01 -33.81
CA SER A 766 -22.17 -7.33 -33.38
C SER A 766 -22.81 -8.22 -34.47
N LYS A 767 -22.63 -7.89 -35.76
CA LYS A 767 -23.07 -8.73 -36.89
C LYS A 767 -21.99 -9.69 -37.37
N HIS A 768 -22.41 -10.91 -37.74
CA HIS A 768 -21.61 -11.82 -38.56
C HIS A 768 -21.64 -11.37 -40.02
N VAL A 769 -20.46 -11.24 -40.61
CA VAL A 769 -20.28 -10.69 -41.96
C VAL A 769 -19.36 -11.56 -42.79
N LEU A 770 -19.68 -11.68 -44.08
CA LEU A 770 -18.81 -12.22 -45.12
C LEU A 770 -18.21 -11.03 -45.87
N VAL A 771 -16.89 -11.04 -46.08
CA VAL A 771 -16.21 -10.02 -46.88
C VAL A 771 -16.41 -10.33 -48.36
N THR A 772 -17.21 -9.53 -49.05
CA THR A 772 -17.59 -9.73 -50.46
C THR A 772 -16.81 -8.88 -51.46
N GLY A 773 -16.20 -7.79 -50.99
CA GLY A 773 -15.49 -6.81 -51.82
C GLY A 773 -14.15 -7.26 -52.39
N LEU A 774 -13.54 -6.42 -53.24
CA LEU A 774 -12.19 -6.61 -53.80
C LEU A 774 -11.10 -6.25 -52.77
N SER A 775 -11.07 -6.98 -51.65
CA SER A 775 -10.01 -6.92 -50.65
C SER A 775 -9.24 -8.25 -50.59
N GLU A 776 -8.06 -8.25 -49.99
CA GLU A 776 -7.29 -9.47 -49.68
C GLU A 776 -8.08 -10.45 -48.78
N PHE A 777 -9.06 -9.94 -48.04
CA PHE A 777 -9.95 -10.72 -47.16
C PHE A 777 -11.21 -11.25 -47.87
N LYS A 778 -11.33 -11.14 -49.21
CA LYS A 778 -12.52 -11.61 -49.92
C LYS A 778 -12.80 -13.10 -49.66
N GLY A 779 -14.02 -13.42 -49.26
CA GLY A 779 -14.45 -14.77 -48.90
C GLY A 779 -14.23 -15.14 -47.44
N TYR A 780 -13.60 -14.29 -46.63
CA TYR A 780 -13.45 -14.53 -45.20
C TYR A 780 -14.73 -14.13 -44.45
N ASN A 781 -15.17 -15.00 -43.54
CA ASN A 781 -16.18 -14.68 -42.54
C ASN A 781 -15.53 -13.96 -41.35
N GLY A 782 -16.29 -13.10 -40.68
CA GLY A 782 -15.85 -12.43 -39.47
C GLY A 782 -16.99 -11.79 -38.68
N TYR A 783 -16.62 -11.02 -37.67
CA TYR A 783 -17.54 -10.38 -36.74
C TYR A 783 -17.18 -8.90 -36.57
N VAL A 784 -18.14 -8.01 -36.77
CA VAL A 784 -17.93 -6.56 -36.63
C VAL A 784 -17.86 -6.18 -35.16
N ARG A 785 -16.70 -5.70 -34.73
CA ARG A 785 -16.44 -5.24 -33.35
C ARG A 785 -16.72 -3.75 -33.13
N ASP A 786 -16.49 -2.94 -34.15
CA ASP A 786 -16.62 -1.48 -34.08
C ASP A 786 -16.79 -0.88 -35.50
N VAL A 787 -17.32 0.34 -35.61
CA VAL A 787 -17.57 1.06 -36.87
C VAL A 787 -17.04 2.49 -36.82
N ASN A 788 -16.09 2.78 -37.72
CA ASN A 788 -15.42 4.07 -37.81
C ASN A 788 -16.14 4.98 -38.81
N ILE A 789 -16.88 5.97 -38.29
CA ILE A 789 -17.79 6.85 -39.04
C ILE A 789 -17.09 7.66 -40.16
N PRO A 790 -15.96 8.35 -39.92
CA PRO A 790 -15.35 9.24 -40.93
C PRO A 790 -14.94 8.51 -42.22
N ASP A 791 -14.63 7.22 -42.10
CA ASP A 791 -13.97 6.44 -43.15
C ASP A 791 -14.82 5.24 -43.63
N ASN A 792 -16.13 5.25 -43.33
CA ASN A 792 -17.12 4.23 -43.72
C ASN A 792 -16.61 2.77 -43.62
N SER A 793 -15.87 2.44 -42.55
CA SER A 793 -15.18 1.17 -42.38
C SER A 793 -15.42 0.56 -41.01
N ALA A 794 -15.48 -0.77 -40.97
CA ALA A 794 -15.68 -1.56 -39.77
C ALA A 794 -14.40 -2.27 -39.35
N TRP A 795 -14.19 -2.42 -38.05
CA TRP A 795 -13.19 -3.34 -37.50
C TRP A 795 -13.81 -4.73 -37.40
N VAL A 796 -13.43 -5.61 -38.32
CA VAL A 796 -13.91 -6.98 -38.44
C VAL A 796 -12.85 -7.94 -37.91
N GLU A 797 -13.22 -8.76 -36.94
CA GLU A 797 -12.41 -9.89 -36.49
C GLU A 797 -12.72 -11.09 -37.37
N LEU A 798 -11.77 -11.51 -38.21
CA LEU A 798 -11.98 -12.53 -39.24
C LEU A 798 -11.76 -13.93 -38.66
N SER A 799 -12.71 -14.84 -38.85
CA SER A 799 -12.70 -16.16 -38.18
C SER A 799 -11.52 -17.07 -38.56
N ALA A 800 -10.79 -16.75 -39.63
CA ALA A 800 -9.61 -17.50 -40.08
C ALA A 800 -8.29 -16.71 -39.95
N LEU A 801 -8.30 -15.48 -39.44
CA LEU A 801 -7.10 -14.66 -39.23
C LEU A 801 -7.13 -14.06 -37.81
N SER A 802 -6.09 -14.32 -37.02
CA SER A 802 -5.97 -13.78 -35.66
C SER A 802 -5.68 -12.27 -35.67
N GLY A 803 -6.73 -11.45 -35.71
CA GLY A 803 -6.62 -10.01 -35.62
C GLY A 803 -7.93 -9.27 -35.93
N LYS A 804 -7.97 -7.98 -35.58
CA LYS A 804 -9.01 -7.05 -36.07
C LYS A 804 -8.51 -6.42 -37.37
N HIS A 805 -9.23 -6.64 -38.46
CA HIS A 805 -8.94 -6.10 -39.78
C HIS A 805 -9.92 -4.98 -40.10
N ARG A 806 -9.42 -3.89 -40.69
CA ARG A 806 -10.25 -2.74 -41.05
C ARG A 806 -10.78 -2.91 -42.46
N ILE A 807 -12.09 -3.03 -42.62
CA ILE A 807 -12.74 -3.38 -43.88
C ILE A 807 -13.83 -2.34 -44.19
N PRO A 808 -13.85 -1.73 -45.39
CA PRO A 808 -14.95 -0.84 -45.80
C PRO A 808 -16.31 -1.53 -45.67
N VAL A 809 -17.32 -0.84 -45.15
CA VAL A 809 -18.65 -1.45 -44.87
C VAL A 809 -19.33 -1.95 -46.16
N GLU A 810 -19.10 -1.28 -47.28
CA GLU A 810 -19.50 -1.70 -48.64
C GLU A 810 -18.94 -3.06 -49.07
N ASN A 811 -17.84 -3.51 -48.45
CA ASN A 811 -17.22 -4.80 -48.71
C ASN A 811 -17.73 -5.91 -47.77
N LEU A 812 -18.72 -5.62 -46.92
CA LEU A 812 -19.32 -6.57 -45.97
C LEU A 812 -20.75 -6.92 -46.38
N ARG A 813 -21.10 -8.19 -46.19
CA ARG A 813 -22.46 -8.70 -46.33
C ARG A 813 -22.84 -9.46 -45.06
N GLU A 814 -23.96 -9.10 -44.44
CA GLU A 814 -24.49 -9.84 -43.30
C GLU A 814 -24.76 -11.30 -43.68
N VAL A 815 -24.27 -12.24 -42.87
CA VAL A 815 -24.52 -13.66 -43.03
C VAL A 815 -25.76 -14.02 -42.22
N GLN A 816 -26.90 -14.08 -42.89
CA GLN A 816 -28.14 -14.60 -42.33
C GLN A 816 -28.18 -16.12 -42.57
N ASP A 817 -28.36 -16.88 -41.47
CA ASP A 817 -28.48 -18.33 -41.36
C ASP A 817 -27.28 -19.22 -41.75
N ILE A 818 -26.65 -19.84 -40.74
CA ILE A 818 -25.91 -21.09 -40.87
C ILE A 818 -26.55 -22.14 -39.95
N MET A 819 -27.61 -22.79 -40.46
CA MET A 819 -28.12 -24.06 -39.93
C MET A 819 -28.38 -25.04 -41.09
N ASN A 820 -27.33 -25.75 -41.53
CA ASN A 820 -27.33 -27.14 -42.02
C ASN A 820 -26.08 -27.45 -42.88
N PRO A 821 -25.13 -28.27 -42.38
CA PRO A 821 -24.05 -28.84 -43.18
C PRO A 821 -24.30 -30.34 -43.46
N THR A 822 -25.35 -30.69 -44.19
CA THR A 822 -25.56 -32.06 -44.71
C THR A 822 -26.16 -32.05 -46.13
N ALA A 823 -25.31 -31.82 -47.13
CA ALA A 823 -25.55 -32.21 -48.51
C ALA A 823 -24.17 -32.44 -49.19
N PRO A 824 -23.86 -33.65 -49.67
CA PRO A 824 -22.62 -33.89 -50.41
C PRO A 824 -22.76 -33.41 -51.85
N LEU A 825 -21.73 -32.76 -52.38
CA LEU A 825 -21.61 -32.45 -53.81
C LEU A 825 -21.03 -33.65 -54.57
N GLU A 826 -21.59 -33.95 -55.73
CA GLU A 826 -21.11 -34.94 -56.68
C GLU A 826 -19.80 -34.49 -57.35
N GLY A 827 -18.91 -35.42 -57.75
CA GLY A 827 -17.69 -35.05 -58.50
C GLY A 827 -16.59 -36.11 -58.62
N ASP A 828 -16.77 -37.06 -59.54
CA ASP A 828 -15.76 -37.80 -60.32
C ASP A 828 -14.54 -38.56 -59.70
N ASN A 829 -14.66 -39.89 -59.74
CA ASN A 829 -13.83 -40.83 -60.52
C ASN A 829 -12.29 -40.71 -60.55
N TRP A 830 -11.59 -41.72 -60.00
CA TRP A 830 -10.55 -42.50 -60.72
C TRP A 830 -10.45 -43.96 -60.19
N ARG A 831 -10.04 -44.90 -61.06
CA ARG A 831 -9.93 -46.37 -60.89
C ARG A 831 -8.68 -46.80 -60.07
N GLU A 832 -8.34 -48.04 -59.69
CA GLU A 832 -8.86 -49.44 -59.76
C GLU A 832 -8.09 -50.28 -58.69
N GLY A 833 -8.47 -51.47 -58.17
CA GLY A 833 -9.67 -52.30 -58.32
C GLY A 833 -9.40 -53.83 -58.34
N ARG A 834 -9.21 -54.53 -57.19
CA ARG A 834 -9.05 -56.02 -57.14
C ARG A 834 -9.68 -56.74 -55.93
N ARG A 835 -10.17 -57.94 -56.27
CA ARG A 835 -10.80 -59.08 -55.56
C ARG A 835 -10.03 -59.57 -54.28
N SER A 836 -10.55 -60.43 -53.39
CA SER A 836 -11.60 -61.47 -53.56
C SER A 836 -12.21 -61.96 -52.21
N ASP A 837 -13.45 -62.44 -52.28
CA ASP A 837 -14.07 -63.63 -51.65
C ASP A 837 -13.70 -64.12 -50.23
N SER A 838 -14.70 -64.31 -49.35
CA SER A 838 -15.23 -65.65 -48.97
C SER A 838 -16.27 -65.59 -47.81
N ASP A 839 -17.00 -66.70 -47.61
CA ASP A 839 -18.32 -66.74 -46.97
C ASP A 839 -18.40 -67.00 -45.43
N ALA A 840 -19.49 -66.45 -44.86
CA ALA A 840 -20.42 -66.94 -43.81
C ALA A 840 -20.36 -68.41 -43.26
N PRO A 841 -21.11 -68.78 -42.17
CA PRO A 841 -21.50 -68.06 -40.94
C PRO A 841 -21.39 -68.96 -39.65
N PRO A 842 -22.32 -69.08 -38.63
CA PRO A 842 -21.90 -69.02 -37.20
C PRO A 842 -22.47 -70.13 -36.24
N ALA A 843 -22.37 -69.89 -34.91
CA ALA A 843 -23.20 -70.39 -33.78
C ALA A 843 -22.55 -71.35 -32.73
N GLY A 844 -23.06 -71.28 -31.49
CA GLY A 844 -22.57 -71.97 -30.26
C GLY A 844 -22.30 -70.94 -29.13
N SER A 845 -23.17 -70.63 -28.15
CA SER A 845 -24.05 -71.42 -27.28
C SER A 845 -23.30 -72.43 -26.40
N TRP A 846 -23.21 -72.16 -25.08
CA TRP A 846 -23.34 -73.12 -23.97
C TRP A 846 -23.72 -72.40 -22.67
N GLU A 847 -24.47 -73.09 -21.81
CA GLU A 847 -25.18 -72.58 -20.63
C GLU A 847 -24.74 -73.34 -19.35
N GLU A 848 -25.28 -72.98 -18.17
CA GLU A 848 -25.33 -73.78 -16.92
C GLU A 848 -23.99 -74.08 -16.16
N SER A 849 -23.86 -74.15 -14.82
CA SER A 849 -24.81 -74.41 -13.73
C SER A 849 -24.17 -74.31 -12.30
N LEU A 850 -25.03 -74.25 -11.27
CA LEU A 850 -24.93 -74.79 -9.89
C LEU A 850 -24.02 -74.19 -8.77
N GLU A 851 -24.67 -73.39 -7.92
CA GLU A 851 -24.97 -73.64 -6.48
C GLU A 851 -23.94 -74.13 -5.42
N ALA A 852 -23.84 -73.29 -4.37
CA ALA A 852 -24.02 -73.61 -2.93
C ALA A 852 -23.04 -74.51 -2.13
N ARG A 853 -22.54 -73.94 -1.01
CA ARG A 853 -22.70 -74.52 0.35
C ARG A 853 -22.43 -73.53 1.50
N ARG A 854 -23.05 -73.79 2.65
CA ARG A 854 -22.98 -73.01 3.92
C ARG A 854 -21.81 -73.43 4.81
N THR A 855 -21.42 -72.61 5.79
CA THR A 855 -21.47 -72.98 7.22
C THR A 855 -21.20 -71.80 8.17
N ASP A 856 -21.86 -71.81 9.33
CA ASP A 856 -21.72 -70.87 10.45
C ASP A 856 -20.54 -71.21 11.37
N ILE A 857 -20.17 -70.28 12.28
CA ILE A 857 -19.77 -70.53 13.69
C ILE A 857 -19.74 -69.18 14.46
N SER A 858 -20.07 -69.22 15.75
CA SER A 858 -20.30 -68.06 16.64
C SER A 858 -19.52 -68.18 17.97
N HIS A 859 -19.79 -67.24 18.91
CA HIS A 859 -19.35 -67.17 20.34
C HIS A 859 -18.11 -66.30 20.68
N PRO A 860 -17.95 -65.81 21.94
CA PRO A 860 -18.97 -65.08 22.73
C PRO A 860 -18.39 -63.86 23.51
N SER A 861 -19.27 -63.11 24.19
CA SER A 861 -18.92 -62.01 25.13
C SER A 861 -18.93 -62.49 26.59
N ILE A 862 -18.14 -61.84 27.47
CA ILE A 862 -18.06 -62.13 28.92
C ILE A 862 -18.13 -60.80 29.72
N ALA A 863 -18.89 -60.81 30.82
CA ALA A 863 -18.95 -59.75 31.83
C ALA A 863 -18.55 -60.30 33.23
N PRO A 864 -18.06 -59.47 34.17
CA PRO A 864 -17.74 -59.88 35.54
C PRO A 864 -18.87 -59.58 36.54
N PRO A 865 -19.01 -60.34 37.65
CA PRO A 865 -20.07 -60.18 38.65
C PRO A 865 -19.63 -59.43 39.92
N SER A 866 -20.59 -59.18 40.81
CA SER A 866 -20.48 -58.52 42.11
C SER A 866 -20.48 -59.51 43.29
N GLY A 867 -19.92 -59.14 44.48
CA GLY A 867 -20.30 -59.82 45.74
C GLY A 867 -19.30 -59.87 46.93
N SER A 868 -19.49 -58.96 47.90
CA SER A 868 -19.50 -59.21 49.37
C SER A 868 -18.23 -59.39 50.24
N ALA A 869 -18.34 -58.77 51.44
CA ALA A 869 -17.96 -59.22 52.79
C ALA A 869 -16.52 -59.06 53.37
N THR A 870 -16.50 -58.30 54.48
CA THR A 870 -15.50 -58.10 55.55
C THR A 870 -15.20 -59.38 56.38
N PRO A 871 -14.07 -59.49 57.12
CA PRO A 871 -13.98 -58.92 58.48
C PRO A 871 -12.64 -58.27 58.89
N SER A 872 -12.70 -57.53 60.00
CA SER A 872 -11.65 -56.73 60.65
C SER A 872 -10.66 -57.51 61.52
N TRP A 873 -9.41 -57.04 61.59
CA TRP A 873 -8.53 -57.15 62.78
C TRP A 873 -7.85 -55.81 63.04
N SER A 874 -7.49 -55.54 64.30
CA SER A 874 -7.17 -54.20 64.83
C SER A 874 -5.83 -54.14 65.60
N LEU A 875 -5.43 -52.90 65.92
CA LEU A 875 -4.42 -52.46 66.89
C LEU A 875 -2.94 -52.42 66.46
N GLY A 876 -2.28 -51.29 66.75
CA GLY A 876 -0.84 -51.08 66.57
C GLY A 876 -0.45 -49.60 66.40
N ALA A 877 -0.62 -48.78 67.44
CA ALA A 877 -0.35 -47.34 67.38
C ALA A 877 1.15 -46.98 67.51
N SER A 878 1.63 -46.02 66.72
CA SER A 878 2.83 -45.24 67.05
C SER A 878 2.75 -43.84 66.44
N THR A 879 2.96 -42.84 67.28
CA THR A 879 2.86 -41.39 67.04
C THR A 879 3.95 -40.81 66.12
N SER A 880 3.59 -39.94 65.17
CA SER A 880 4.45 -38.83 64.74
C SER A 880 3.68 -37.70 64.02
N SER A 881 3.68 -36.51 64.62
CA SER A 881 3.58 -35.16 64.04
C SER A 881 2.78 -34.93 62.74
N GLU A 882 1.73 -34.11 62.86
CA GLU A 882 0.97 -33.52 61.75
C GLU A 882 1.84 -32.63 60.81
N PRO A 883 1.65 -32.70 59.49
CA PRO A 883 2.16 -31.70 58.56
C PRO A 883 1.12 -30.59 58.31
N TRP A 884 1.40 -29.41 58.86
CA TRP A 884 0.99 -28.07 58.41
C TRP A 884 -0.09 -27.98 57.30
N ASN A 885 -1.35 -27.84 57.70
CA ASN A 885 -2.38 -27.22 56.86
C ASN A 885 -2.18 -25.70 56.89
N ILE A 886 -1.78 -25.11 55.75
CA ILE A 886 -1.90 -23.66 55.56
C ILE A 886 -3.38 -23.35 55.38
N ALA A 887 -4.01 -22.85 56.44
CA ALA A 887 -5.39 -22.40 56.41
C ALA A 887 -5.49 -21.13 55.55
N ILE A 888 -5.87 -21.29 54.28
CA ILE A 888 -6.38 -20.17 53.48
C ILE A 888 -7.74 -19.79 54.08
N THR A 889 -7.74 -18.75 54.90
CA THR A 889 -8.96 -18.15 55.42
C THR A 889 -9.72 -17.47 54.28
N ASP A 890 -10.98 -17.86 54.14
CA ASP A 890 -12.03 -17.27 53.27
C ASP A 890 -12.16 -17.81 51.82
N PRO A 891 -13.03 -18.81 51.60
CA PRO A 891 -13.41 -19.29 50.26
C PRO A 891 -14.33 -18.33 49.48
N SER A 892 -14.64 -17.13 50.00
CA SER A 892 -15.31 -16.07 49.24
C SER A 892 -14.35 -15.13 48.50
N SER A 893 -13.04 -15.33 48.64
CA SER A 893 -12.03 -14.57 47.90
C SER A 893 -12.03 -14.91 46.40
N THR A 894 -11.96 -13.87 45.56
CA THR A 894 -12.16 -13.98 44.10
C THR A 894 -11.08 -14.81 43.40
N PRO A 895 -11.39 -15.54 42.31
CA PRO A 895 -10.48 -16.57 41.78
C PRO A 895 -9.23 -16.00 41.10
N ALA A 896 -8.06 -16.56 41.45
CA ALA A 896 -6.80 -16.59 40.71
C ALA A 896 -6.50 -15.39 39.76
N TYR A 897 -6.56 -14.15 40.27
CA TYR A 897 -6.29 -12.94 39.48
C TYR A 897 -4.91 -12.95 38.80
N TRP A 898 -3.93 -13.63 39.40
CA TRP A 898 -2.57 -13.74 38.85
C TRP A 898 -2.51 -14.52 37.52
N LEU A 899 -3.50 -15.36 37.20
CA LEU A 899 -3.64 -15.99 35.87
C LEU A 899 -4.17 -15.03 34.79
N LYS A 900 -4.56 -13.80 35.15
CA LYS A 900 -4.99 -12.74 34.22
C LYS A 900 -3.88 -11.73 33.93
N ASP A 901 -3.10 -11.37 34.94
CA ASP A 901 -2.16 -10.24 34.90
C ASP A 901 -0.78 -10.51 34.27
N ILE A 902 -0.41 -11.77 33.99
CA ILE A 902 0.98 -12.12 33.70
C ILE A 902 1.27 -12.21 32.20
N THR A 903 2.28 -11.46 31.77
CA THR A 903 2.89 -11.59 30.45
C THR A 903 3.68 -12.90 30.34
N TRP A 904 3.11 -13.87 29.61
CA TRP A 904 3.65 -15.23 29.55
C TRP A 904 4.91 -15.36 28.69
N PRO A 905 5.95 -16.10 29.16
CA PRO A 905 7.04 -16.51 28.29
C PRO A 905 6.53 -17.52 27.25
N GLN A 906 6.42 -17.10 25.99
CA GLN A 906 5.74 -17.76 24.85
C GLN A 906 6.17 -19.22 24.51
N SER A 907 7.10 -19.82 25.26
CA SER A 907 7.65 -21.17 25.00
C SER A 907 7.48 -22.14 26.18
N LYS A 908 6.79 -21.76 27.26
CA LYS A 908 6.64 -22.56 28.49
C LYS A 908 5.20 -22.68 28.95
N ARG A 909 4.85 -23.86 29.48
CA ARG A 909 3.51 -24.15 30.01
C ARG A 909 3.51 -24.05 31.53
N ILE A 910 2.48 -23.43 32.09
CA ILE A 910 2.28 -23.35 33.55
C ILE A 910 1.70 -24.68 34.02
N CYS A 911 2.28 -25.25 35.07
CA CYS A 911 1.74 -26.41 35.75
C CYS A 911 0.81 -25.96 36.88
N LEU A 912 -0.43 -26.43 36.86
CA LEU A 912 -1.41 -26.27 37.94
C LEU A 912 -1.77 -27.64 38.53
N ARG A 913 -2.26 -27.69 39.76
CA ARG A 913 -2.85 -28.89 40.38
C ARG A 913 -4.36 -28.67 40.54
N VAL A 914 -5.14 -29.71 40.23
CA VAL A 914 -6.60 -29.70 40.45
C VAL A 914 -6.90 -30.04 41.90
N VAL A 915 -7.76 -29.26 42.56
CA VAL A 915 -8.18 -29.45 43.96
C VAL A 915 -9.71 -29.41 44.09
N ASP A 916 -10.24 -30.03 45.16
CA ASP A 916 -11.64 -29.95 45.59
C ASP A 916 -12.68 -30.22 44.49
N ALA A 917 -12.36 -31.09 43.53
CA ALA A 917 -13.26 -31.45 42.46
C ALA A 917 -14.42 -32.31 43.01
N ALA A 918 -15.61 -31.71 43.12
CA ALA A 918 -16.79 -32.40 43.59
C ALA A 918 -17.06 -33.65 42.71
N PRO A 919 -17.49 -34.79 43.29
CA PRO A 919 -17.50 -36.09 42.61
C PRO A 919 -18.42 -36.18 41.38
N GLU A 920 -19.36 -35.24 41.23
CA GLU A 920 -20.26 -35.13 40.06
C GLU A 920 -19.66 -34.30 38.90
N THR A 921 -18.50 -33.69 39.08
CA THR A 921 -17.85 -32.87 38.04
C THR A 921 -17.17 -33.75 36.98
N THR A 922 -17.15 -33.27 35.74
CA THR A 922 -16.46 -33.93 34.61
C THR A 922 -14.95 -34.08 34.82
N PHE A 923 -14.37 -33.33 35.76
CA PHE A 923 -12.95 -33.35 36.11
C PHE A 923 -12.64 -34.03 37.47
N ALA A 924 -13.63 -34.64 38.15
CA ALA A 924 -13.43 -35.32 39.45
C ALA A 924 -12.30 -36.36 39.43
N GLY A 925 -12.16 -37.11 38.32
CA GLY A 925 -11.09 -38.09 38.11
C GLY A 925 -9.67 -37.50 37.93
N TYR A 926 -9.53 -36.17 37.94
CA TYR A 926 -8.26 -35.46 37.84
C TYR A 926 -7.87 -34.74 39.15
N THR A 927 -8.58 -34.96 40.26
CA THR A 927 -8.16 -34.47 41.59
C THR A 927 -6.69 -34.84 41.87
N ASP A 928 -5.93 -33.90 42.44
CA ASP A 928 -4.48 -33.97 42.65
C ASP A 928 -3.59 -34.10 41.40
N SER A 929 -4.18 -34.23 40.20
CA SER A 929 -3.41 -34.33 38.96
C SER A 929 -2.79 -32.98 38.57
N VAL A 930 -1.59 -33.05 37.99
CA VAL A 930 -0.92 -31.88 37.39
C VAL A 930 -1.42 -31.69 35.96
N VAL A 931 -1.91 -30.48 35.68
CA VAL A 931 -2.45 -30.06 34.39
C VAL A 931 -1.65 -28.86 33.85
N HIS A 932 -1.62 -28.69 32.53
CA HIS A 932 -0.97 -27.55 31.87
C HIS A 932 -2.01 -26.50 31.50
N PHE A 933 -1.84 -25.27 31.97
CA PHE A 933 -2.69 -24.15 31.54
C PHE A 933 -2.57 -23.92 30.03
N ILE A 934 -3.70 -23.70 29.36
CA ILE A 934 -3.78 -23.33 27.93
C ILE A 934 -4.26 -21.89 27.81
N GLU A 935 -5.48 -21.61 28.30
CA GLU A 935 -6.17 -20.34 28.17
C GLU A 935 -7.19 -20.15 29.29
N ALA A 936 -7.56 -18.89 29.56
CA ALA A 936 -8.66 -18.51 30.45
C ALA A 936 -9.92 -18.25 29.62
N ASP A 937 -11.07 -18.81 30.01
CA ASP A 937 -12.35 -18.37 29.48
C ASP A 937 -12.88 -17.23 30.36
N GLU A 938 -12.70 -16.01 29.85
CA GLU A 938 -12.99 -14.74 30.54
C GLU A 938 -14.46 -14.64 30.98
N ASN A 939 -15.39 -15.27 30.25
CA ASN A 939 -16.82 -15.14 30.49
C ASN A 939 -17.35 -16.05 31.60
N PHE A 940 -16.65 -17.15 31.92
CA PHE A 940 -17.20 -18.21 32.77
C PHE A 940 -16.41 -18.51 34.05
N GLY A 941 -15.24 -17.87 34.25
CA GLY A 941 -14.42 -18.14 35.45
C GLY A 941 -13.79 -19.55 35.43
N VAL A 942 -13.51 -20.05 34.23
CA VAL A 942 -13.01 -21.39 33.96
C VAL A 942 -11.69 -21.29 33.21
N ALA A 943 -10.72 -22.14 33.56
CA ALA A 943 -9.51 -22.33 32.78
C ALA A 943 -9.65 -23.56 31.87
N CYS A 944 -9.15 -23.42 30.64
CA CYS A 944 -8.89 -24.54 29.76
C CYS A 944 -7.49 -25.08 30.08
N VAL A 945 -7.40 -26.35 30.48
CA VAL A 945 -6.16 -26.99 30.92
C VAL A 945 -5.98 -28.36 30.25
N ARG A 946 -4.75 -28.71 29.87
CA ARG A 946 -4.41 -30.03 29.32
C ARG A 946 -3.92 -30.96 30.41
N SER A 947 -4.58 -32.10 30.59
CA SER A 947 -4.09 -33.19 31.45
C SER A 947 -2.71 -33.69 30.99
N ARG A 948 -1.77 -33.83 31.93
CA ARG A 948 -0.42 -34.34 31.64
C ARG A 948 -0.40 -35.83 31.31
N HIS A 949 -1.39 -36.60 31.76
CA HIS A 949 -1.39 -38.07 31.67
C HIS A 949 -2.04 -38.61 30.41
N ASP A 950 -3.17 -38.04 29.99
CA ASP A 950 -3.96 -38.51 28.84
C ASP A 950 -4.15 -37.45 27.74
N LEU A 951 -3.50 -36.28 27.89
CA LEU A 951 -3.49 -35.17 26.94
C LEU A 951 -4.87 -34.58 26.59
N LYS A 952 -5.91 -34.90 27.36
CA LYS A 952 -7.24 -34.31 27.19
C LYS A 952 -7.26 -32.86 27.67
N ASP A 953 -8.00 -32.04 26.95
CA ASP A 953 -8.34 -30.68 27.37
C ASP A 953 -9.57 -30.72 28.26
N LEU A 954 -9.48 -30.02 29.39
CA LEU A 954 -10.46 -29.99 30.47
C LEU A 954 -10.82 -28.54 30.75
N GLN A 955 -12.10 -28.29 31.02
CA GLN A 955 -12.59 -27.01 31.52
C GLN A 955 -12.78 -27.13 33.04
N ILE A 956 -11.92 -26.44 33.80
CA ILE A 956 -11.90 -26.51 35.27
C ILE A 956 -12.07 -25.09 35.85
N PRO A 957 -13.03 -24.85 36.76
CA PRO A 957 -13.20 -23.56 37.42
C PRO A 957 -11.92 -23.11 38.13
N PHE A 958 -11.62 -21.80 38.14
CA PHE A 958 -10.40 -21.30 38.77
C PHE A 958 -10.29 -21.62 40.27
N GLY A 959 -11.42 -21.74 40.99
CA GLY A 959 -11.44 -22.15 42.40
C GLY A 959 -10.99 -23.59 42.64
N ASN A 960 -10.95 -24.43 41.60
CA ASN A 960 -10.48 -25.82 41.64
C ASN A 960 -9.03 -25.96 41.12
N LEU A 961 -8.29 -24.86 40.96
CA LEU A 961 -6.91 -24.87 40.44
C LEU A 961 -5.97 -24.10 41.37
N VAL A 962 -4.91 -24.77 41.83
CA VAL A 962 -3.83 -24.17 42.61
C VAL A 962 -2.50 -24.21 41.85
N PRO A 963 -1.55 -23.30 42.12
CA PRO A 963 -0.19 -23.39 41.60
C PRO A 963 0.44 -24.77 41.89
N HIS A 964 1.02 -25.41 40.88
CA HIS A 964 1.93 -26.53 41.17
C HIS A 964 3.25 -25.95 41.67
N LEU A 965 3.46 -26.01 42.98
CA LEU A 965 4.69 -25.55 43.64
C LEU A 965 5.90 -26.40 43.22
N PRO A 966 7.12 -25.82 43.19
CA PRO A 966 8.33 -26.57 42.91
C PRO A 966 8.63 -27.59 44.02
N ASP A 967 9.06 -28.79 43.62
CA ASP A 967 9.42 -29.89 44.53
C ASP A 967 10.88 -30.34 44.37
N THR A 968 11.54 -29.95 43.26
CA THR A 968 12.84 -30.49 42.88
C THR A 968 13.78 -29.42 42.33
N LYS A 969 15.04 -29.50 42.77
CA LYS A 969 16.11 -28.63 42.29
C LYS A 969 16.30 -28.77 40.78
N GLY A 970 16.37 -27.65 40.09
CA GLY A 970 16.56 -27.58 38.64
C GLY A 970 15.28 -27.39 37.84
N GLN A 971 14.09 -27.46 38.46
CA GLN A 971 12.84 -27.03 37.85
C GLN A 971 12.88 -25.56 37.45
N PHE A 972 12.12 -25.22 36.41
CA PHE A 972 11.83 -23.84 36.05
C PHE A 972 10.55 -23.40 36.76
N VAL A 973 10.54 -22.16 37.22
CA VAL A 973 9.40 -21.56 37.94
C VAL A 973 9.15 -20.15 37.46
N LEU A 974 7.91 -19.71 37.62
CA LEU A 974 7.45 -18.34 37.41
C LEU A 974 7.05 -17.78 38.77
N ALA A 975 7.53 -16.59 39.12
CA ALA A 975 6.99 -15.85 40.25
C ALA A 975 5.68 -15.18 39.81
N PHE A 976 4.58 -15.48 40.49
CA PHE A 976 3.26 -14.92 40.16
C PHE A 976 2.82 -13.80 41.12
N GLU A 977 3.57 -13.62 42.22
CA GLU A 977 3.36 -12.59 43.24
C GLU A 977 4.69 -11.93 43.67
N GLY A 978 4.59 -10.82 44.42
CA GLY A 978 5.72 -10.05 44.94
C GLY A 978 6.48 -9.23 43.88
N GLU A 979 7.63 -8.68 44.26
CA GLU A 979 8.51 -7.81 43.42
C GLU A 979 9.04 -8.49 42.14
N TYR A 980 8.88 -9.81 42.07
CA TYR A 980 9.36 -10.66 40.98
C TYR A 980 8.23 -11.17 40.06
N LYS A 981 6.97 -10.75 40.29
CA LYS A 981 5.80 -11.13 39.45
C LYS A 981 6.12 -11.03 37.96
N GLY A 982 5.82 -12.10 37.22
CA GLY A 982 6.05 -12.25 35.78
C GLY A 982 7.46 -12.68 35.38
N LYS A 983 8.42 -12.82 36.31
CA LYS A 983 9.80 -13.25 35.99
C LYS A 983 9.97 -14.75 36.14
N ALA A 984 10.65 -15.36 35.17
CA ALA A 984 10.99 -16.78 35.15
C ALA A 984 12.39 -17.06 35.74
N TYR A 985 12.49 -18.15 36.49
CA TYR A 985 13.69 -18.56 37.20
C TYR A 985 13.93 -20.07 37.11
N LYS A 986 15.13 -20.50 37.51
CA LYS A 986 15.50 -21.89 37.74
C LYS A 986 15.80 -22.12 39.22
N VAL A 987 15.22 -23.16 39.81
CA VAL A 987 15.39 -23.51 41.23
C VAL A 987 16.80 -24.07 41.48
N MET A 988 17.57 -23.40 42.35
CA MET A 988 18.96 -23.75 42.69
C MET A 988 19.08 -24.48 44.03
N ALA A 989 18.19 -24.17 44.98
CA ALA A 989 17.95 -24.91 46.22
C ALA A 989 16.50 -24.66 46.69
N LEU A 990 15.90 -25.65 47.33
CA LEU A 990 14.63 -25.50 48.06
C LEU A 990 14.91 -25.45 49.57
N SER A 991 14.24 -24.53 50.26
CA SER A 991 14.00 -24.54 51.70
C SER A 991 12.51 -24.84 51.94
N ASN A 992 12.09 -24.97 53.20
CA ASN A 992 10.68 -25.16 53.54
C ASN A 992 9.83 -23.93 53.15
N ASP A 993 10.34 -22.73 53.39
CA ASP A 993 9.59 -21.48 53.20
C ASP A 993 9.95 -20.74 51.90
N ASP A 994 11.21 -20.84 51.46
CA ASP A 994 11.80 -20.09 50.33
C ASP A 994 12.48 -21.02 49.31
N CYS A 995 12.53 -20.60 48.05
CA CYS A 995 13.44 -21.17 47.05
C CYS A 995 14.61 -20.20 46.75
N GLU A 996 15.85 -20.71 46.66
CA GLU A 996 16.95 -19.99 46.02
C GLU A 996 16.86 -20.14 44.51
N LEU A 997 16.81 -19.02 43.80
CA LEU A 997 16.50 -18.95 42.38
C LEU A 997 17.62 -18.28 41.56
N SER A 998 17.83 -18.79 40.36
CA SER A 998 18.68 -18.19 39.32
C SER A 998 17.80 -17.63 38.21
N PRO A 999 18.03 -16.40 37.71
CA PRO A 999 17.31 -15.88 36.53
C PRO A 999 17.42 -16.82 35.32
N PHE A 1000 16.32 -16.97 34.57
CA PHE A 1000 16.23 -17.90 33.43
C PHE A 1000 17.28 -17.65 32.33
N GLU A 1001 17.63 -16.39 32.09
CA GLU A 1001 18.52 -15.97 30.99
C GLU A 1001 20.01 -16.31 31.23
N CYS A 1002 20.40 -16.68 32.45
CA CYS A 1002 21.79 -16.97 32.77
C CYS A 1002 22.23 -18.36 32.27
N LYS A 1003 22.91 -18.38 31.13
CA LYS A 1003 23.53 -19.58 30.53
C LYS A 1003 24.73 -20.16 31.32
N THR A 1004 25.32 -19.36 32.22
CA THR A 1004 26.47 -19.76 33.06
C THR A 1004 26.07 -19.86 34.54
N ALA A 1005 26.87 -20.57 35.33
CA ALA A 1005 26.60 -20.78 36.75
C ALA A 1005 26.56 -19.44 37.51
N VAL A 1006 25.36 -19.02 37.92
CA VAL A 1006 25.15 -17.74 38.63
C VAL A 1006 25.83 -17.79 40.01
N PRO A 1007 26.72 -16.82 40.33
CA PRO A 1007 27.34 -16.71 41.65
C PRO A 1007 26.27 -16.63 42.75
N VAL A 1008 26.53 -17.25 43.91
CA VAL A 1008 25.55 -17.29 45.03
C VAL A 1008 25.02 -15.89 45.40
N LYS A 1009 25.87 -14.85 45.32
CA LYS A 1009 25.51 -13.44 45.57
C LYS A 1009 24.49 -12.83 44.60
N LYS A 1010 24.18 -13.48 43.47
CA LYS A 1010 23.20 -13.04 42.46
C LYS A 1010 21.93 -13.91 42.44
N ARG A 1011 21.78 -14.85 43.38
CA ARG A 1011 20.55 -15.63 43.55
C ARG A 1011 19.51 -14.80 44.28
N VAL A 1012 18.26 -14.98 43.90
CA VAL A 1012 17.09 -14.38 44.56
C VAL A 1012 16.50 -15.42 45.51
N LYS A 1013 15.97 -15.00 46.66
CA LYS A 1013 15.09 -15.83 47.48
C LYS A 1013 13.66 -15.37 47.29
N ILE A 1014 12.77 -16.30 46.97
CA ILE A 1014 11.33 -16.05 46.82
C ILE A 1014 10.58 -17.10 47.62
N PRO A 1015 9.55 -16.72 48.41
CA PRO A 1015 8.69 -17.67 49.10
C PRO A 1015 8.13 -18.73 48.16
N ILE A 1016 8.14 -19.99 48.58
CA ILE A 1016 7.70 -21.11 47.74
C ILE A 1016 6.25 -20.96 47.27
N GLY A 1017 5.39 -20.40 48.13
CA GLY A 1017 3.98 -20.13 47.84
C GLY A 1017 3.73 -19.07 46.75
N SER A 1018 4.72 -18.26 46.38
CA SER A 1018 4.61 -17.27 45.29
C SER A 1018 5.16 -17.76 43.94
N LEU A 1019 5.45 -19.07 43.84
CA LEU A 1019 6.08 -19.71 42.68
C LEU A 1019 5.19 -20.78 42.06
N VAL A 1020 5.15 -20.84 40.72
CA VAL A 1020 4.48 -21.90 39.96
C VAL A 1020 5.44 -22.55 38.97
N VAL A 1021 5.42 -23.89 38.86
CA VAL A 1021 6.31 -24.64 37.96
C VAL A 1021 6.00 -24.37 36.48
N LEU A 1022 7.06 -24.23 35.68
CA LEU A 1022 7.04 -24.12 34.22
C LEU A 1022 7.62 -25.38 33.57
N GLN A 1023 6.95 -25.89 32.52
CA GLN A 1023 7.39 -27.03 31.71
C GLN A 1023 7.77 -26.60 30.28
#